data_AF-A0A818ZBJ1-F1
#
_entry.id   AF-A0A818ZBJ1-F1
#
_cell.length_a   1.000
_cell.length_b   1.000
_cell.length_c   1.000
_cell.angle_alpha   90.00
_cell.angle_beta   90.00
_cell.angle_gamma   90.00
#
_symmetry.space_group_name_H-M   'P 1'
#
loop_
_entity.id
_entity.type
_entity.pdbx_description
1 polymer ?
#
loop_
_entity_poly.entity_id
_entity_poly.type
_entity_poly.pdbx_seq_one_letter_code
_entity_poly.pdbx_strand_id
1 'polypeptide(L)'
;MGQSQSQSIPSERFLDATSEPQRLLPPIYGYELKPLVSLKEAVQPFESLIPNIEASVWTATGNSKQPKDGLTSDESAAIYLYTMECMYRQLNTALRSEDRQQLVPYFSYLKLFLTALWKLEDVQGLVFRGVKANISDDYPKGKTFPWWGLSSTTTSLDVLQQDTFLGEKGARTLFNIQCFNGKMIQNHSQFIAESEVLLLPCSYFEVMSIIKQGADLRIIHLKQIEPPVVLIQPPFPSIMHHKKSTSSEKTVVTSSNLIERQAIGRYGIIGSLYDIRTDQFVMGNLFNDVLPDSFIKRSDCADITYWLDFHSSQKQTFNNLNIEANLKLALMVGLLKVGGSAKYLKQTKTNNHTVRATFIYKAKTKQEDLQVSTKGLEKYFSSHAFENLDATHVVIGIKWGANVAATFEQTVEKHDDVERIEGTLAATFAKPTFSITGDANLKCNNEQKADLESLTISFSGDVLIENCPRTIDGVMNVYGKVPSMIKSLNDGKGQQLTYILCSLKQIAEMTKFEQNITRMVKEVSEQIINRIENIFEQMDDEERKLNDFLDDINPWKKFLPRQWFDLVKQKLSDFNEEELKLKRELSSLLVDIRSNRAEESKMIELIDNFSKHPCSPESIEKFFYENENIKTKIKTLKRISPDKKELLTKITSIEDFIQDFYDDDVYLLHICEKWQEEDEENSLKQMRYFINLKKKEQETKTSKAKFWVIDYDLHSRLKNKPTNSVIYYATRATIKSTDFYKKLRYFDEGLQDFDKQLQDLDKELQDFNEELQDSDEELQDFDKQLQDLDKEFQDFNEELQDSNEDSFKVNKQGSQNFLGIQQAKGIGGIQQAKGIGGIQQAKGIGGIQQAKGIGGIQQAKGIGGIQRAKDISGNQRTKGIYNVD
;
A
#
# COMPACT_ATOMS: atom_id res chain seq x y z
N MET A 1 9.81 46.69 15.64
CA MET A 1 10.12 46.20 14.28
C MET A 1 10.86 44.87 14.44
N GLY A 2 10.12 43.77 14.50
CA GLY A 2 10.68 42.42 14.48
C GLY A 2 10.13 41.72 13.25
N GLN A 3 10.96 41.53 12.23
CA GLN A 3 10.65 40.64 11.12
C GLN A 3 11.13 39.24 11.50
N SER A 4 10.18 38.34 11.67
CA SER A 4 10.37 36.90 11.74
C SER A 4 11.02 36.43 10.43
N GLN A 5 12.24 35.89 10.53
CA GLN A 5 12.84 35.12 9.44
C GLN A 5 11.99 33.86 9.24
N SER A 6 11.45 33.72 8.03
CA SER A 6 10.65 32.60 7.56
C SER A 6 11.39 31.27 7.70
N GLN A 7 10.71 30.29 8.29
CA GLN A 7 11.14 28.90 8.37
C GLN A 7 11.44 28.32 6.98
N SER A 8 12.55 27.59 6.88
CA SER A 8 13.00 26.83 5.71
C SER A 8 11.96 25.79 5.29
N ILE A 9 11.59 25.76 4.00
CA ILE A 9 10.58 24.88 3.42
C ILE A 9 11.20 23.50 3.11
N PRO A 10 10.82 22.39 3.78
CA PRO A 10 11.45 21.07 3.63
C PRO A 10 11.00 20.23 2.40
N SER A 11 10.05 20.72 1.60
CA SER A 11 9.14 19.86 0.81
C SER A 11 9.64 19.35 -0.55
N GLU A 12 10.65 19.95 -1.17
CA GLU A 12 10.92 19.67 -2.60
C GLU A 12 11.54 18.29 -2.87
N ARG A 13 12.22 17.67 -1.90
CA ARG A 13 12.92 16.38 -2.07
C ARG A 13 12.00 15.22 -2.42
N PHE A 14 10.74 15.27 -2.00
CA PHE A 14 9.77 14.21 -2.29
C PHE A 14 9.00 14.45 -3.60
N LEU A 15 9.00 15.70 -4.08
CA LEU A 15 8.09 16.19 -5.14
C LEU A 15 8.65 16.09 -6.57
N ASP A 16 9.93 15.76 -6.76
CA ASP A 16 10.61 15.87 -8.07
C ASP A 16 10.44 14.67 -9.03
N ALA A 17 9.51 13.75 -8.75
CA ALA A 17 9.26 12.57 -9.59
C ALA A 17 8.76 12.90 -11.00
N THR A 18 8.28 14.12 -11.24
CA THR A 18 7.88 14.64 -12.57
C THR A 18 9.08 14.93 -13.48
N SER A 19 10.30 14.94 -12.95
CA SER A 19 11.51 15.37 -13.67
C SER A 19 12.30 14.20 -14.28
N GLU A 20 11.82 12.97 -14.16
CA GLU A 20 12.45 11.78 -14.76
C GLU A 20 12.36 11.84 -16.30
N PRO A 21 13.43 11.47 -17.02
CA PRO A 21 13.45 11.51 -18.48
C PRO A 21 12.49 10.47 -19.07
N GLN A 22 11.77 10.87 -20.13
CA GLN A 22 10.77 10.03 -20.81
C GLN A 22 11.39 8.93 -21.70
N ARG A 23 12.73 8.89 -21.81
CA ARG A 23 13.47 7.88 -22.58
C ARG A 23 14.56 7.22 -21.74
N LEU A 24 14.94 6.01 -22.13
CA LEU A 24 16.07 5.31 -21.52
C LEU A 24 17.38 6.02 -21.87
N LEU A 25 18.17 6.31 -20.84
CA LEU A 25 19.50 6.86 -20.96
C LEU A 25 20.57 5.76 -20.93
N PRO A 26 21.81 6.04 -21.39
CA PRO A 26 22.92 5.10 -21.23
C PRO A 26 23.24 4.81 -19.74
N PRO A 27 23.71 3.59 -19.41
CA PRO A 27 24.19 3.23 -18.08
C PRO A 27 25.28 4.18 -17.55
N ILE A 28 25.36 4.29 -16.22
CA ILE A 28 26.34 5.11 -15.51
C ILE A 28 27.55 4.24 -15.15
N TYR A 29 28.72 4.58 -15.70
CA TYR A 29 30.01 3.93 -15.45
C TYR A 29 31.14 4.96 -15.39
N GLY A 30 32.30 4.57 -14.88
CA GLY A 30 33.51 5.38 -14.74
C GLY A 30 33.66 6.08 -13.38
N TYR A 31 32.60 6.21 -12.60
CA TYR A 31 32.68 6.79 -11.24
C TYR A 31 33.28 5.78 -10.25
N GLU A 32 33.00 4.50 -10.44
CA GLU A 32 33.54 3.38 -9.66
C GLU A 32 35.06 3.25 -9.76
N LEU A 33 35.64 3.77 -10.86
CA LEU A 33 37.08 3.80 -11.10
C LEU A 33 37.77 4.98 -10.39
N LYS A 34 37.02 5.94 -9.85
CA LYS A 34 37.60 7.03 -9.05
C LYS A 34 38.16 6.48 -7.74
N PRO A 35 39.28 7.03 -7.24
CA PRO A 35 39.75 6.73 -5.90
C PRO A 35 38.70 7.18 -4.87
N LEU A 36 38.59 6.44 -3.77
CA LEU A 36 37.81 6.88 -2.62
C LEU A 36 38.60 7.99 -1.91
N VAL A 37 38.00 9.17 -1.78
CA VAL A 37 38.63 10.41 -1.25
C VAL A 37 37.77 11.00 -0.13
N SER A 38 38.32 11.97 0.62
CA SER A 38 37.56 12.68 1.67
C SER A 38 36.40 13.50 1.08
N LEU A 39 35.41 13.89 1.91
CA LEU A 39 34.29 14.71 1.43
C LEU A 39 34.77 16.03 0.85
N LYS A 40 35.76 16.65 1.50
CA LYS A 40 36.35 17.93 1.04
C LYS A 40 36.99 17.81 -0.33
N GLU A 41 37.69 16.70 -0.61
CA GLU A 41 38.28 16.45 -1.94
C GLU A 41 37.21 16.08 -2.97
N ALA A 42 36.21 15.30 -2.56
CA ALA A 42 35.13 14.86 -3.43
C ALA A 42 34.28 16.01 -3.99
N VAL A 43 34.16 17.11 -3.24
CA VAL A 43 33.36 18.29 -3.61
C VAL A 43 34.13 19.42 -4.29
N GLN A 44 35.47 19.32 -4.42
CA GLN A 44 36.28 20.34 -5.10
C GLN A 44 35.77 20.72 -6.51
N PRO A 45 35.30 19.77 -7.35
CA PRO A 45 34.74 20.12 -8.65
C PRO A 45 33.49 21.02 -8.59
N PHE A 46 32.86 21.16 -7.41
CA PHE A 46 31.61 21.89 -7.21
C PHE A 46 31.77 23.30 -6.68
N GLU A 47 32.98 23.74 -6.31
CA GLU A 47 33.21 25.06 -5.72
C GLU A 47 32.72 26.22 -6.61
N SER A 48 32.69 26.01 -7.93
CA SER A 48 32.15 26.96 -8.92
C SER A 48 30.68 26.70 -9.31
N LEU A 49 30.13 25.52 -9.00
CA LEU A 49 28.79 25.07 -9.42
C LEU A 49 27.72 25.26 -8.33
N ILE A 50 28.11 25.13 -7.06
CA ILE A 50 27.21 25.19 -5.91
C ILE A 50 27.67 26.31 -4.98
N PRO A 51 26.96 27.46 -4.94
CA PRO A 51 27.29 28.56 -4.04
C PRO A 51 27.33 28.09 -2.58
N ASN A 52 28.36 28.51 -1.84
CA ASN A 52 28.53 28.18 -0.42
C ASN A 52 28.64 26.68 -0.10
N ILE A 53 29.12 25.85 -1.04
CA ILE A 53 29.33 24.42 -0.80
C ILE A 53 30.28 24.15 0.38
N GLU A 54 31.30 24.99 0.58
CA GLU A 54 32.23 24.87 1.71
C GLU A 54 31.53 24.93 3.07
N ALA A 55 30.57 25.84 3.25
CA ALA A 55 29.79 25.96 4.49
C ALA A 55 28.90 24.73 4.71
N SER A 56 28.36 24.16 3.62
CA SER A 56 27.55 22.94 3.67
C SER A 56 28.40 21.71 4.03
N VAL A 57 29.60 21.61 3.46
CA VAL A 57 30.59 20.55 3.78
C VAL A 57 31.04 20.66 5.23
N TRP A 58 31.32 21.88 5.71
CA TRP A 58 31.67 22.11 7.12
C TRP A 58 30.55 21.65 8.06
N THR A 59 29.30 21.97 7.73
CA THR A 59 28.12 21.55 8.50
C THR A 59 27.95 20.02 8.49
N ALA A 60 28.05 19.39 7.32
CA ALA A 60 27.91 17.94 7.17
C ALA A 60 28.99 17.17 7.93
N THR A 61 30.24 17.63 7.84
CA THR A 61 31.38 17.05 8.56
C THR A 61 31.23 17.24 10.08
N GLY A 62 30.77 18.41 10.51
CA GLY A 62 30.53 18.72 11.92
C GLY A 62 29.51 17.81 12.59
N ASN A 63 28.45 17.45 11.86
CA ASN A 63 27.37 16.57 12.34
C ASN A 63 27.67 15.07 12.16
N SER A 64 28.77 14.71 11.51
CA SER A 64 29.14 13.30 11.21
C SER A 64 30.39 12.82 11.95
N LYS A 65 30.74 13.43 13.10
CA LYS A 65 31.97 13.09 13.86
C LYS A 65 31.96 11.72 14.52
N GLN A 66 30.77 11.21 14.88
CA GLN A 66 30.58 9.89 15.48
C GLN A 66 29.50 9.14 14.69
N PRO A 67 29.84 8.70 13.47
CA PRO A 67 28.88 8.03 12.60
C PRO A 67 28.46 6.67 13.16
N LYS A 68 27.19 6.32 12.95
CA LYS A 68 26.65 4.98 13.21
C LYS A 68 26.86 4.07 11.99
N ASP A 69 26.33 2.86 12.07
CA ASP A 69 26.12 1.97 10.92
C ASP A 69 27.41 1.59 10.16
N GLY A 70 28.55 1.60 10.86
CA GLY A 70 29.85 1.19 10.33
C GLY A 70 30.45 2.18 9.30
N LEU A 71 29.88 3.38 9.16
CA LEU A 71 30.37 4.40 8.22
C LEU A 71 31.56 5.17 8.78
N THR A 72 32.42 5.64 7.89
CA THR A 72 33.43 6.67 8.23
C THR A 72 32.78 8.05 8.37
N SER A 73 33.50 9.00 8.96
CA SER A 73 33.02 10.37 9.13
C SER A 73 32.71 11.05 7.79
N ASP A 74 33.58 10.87 6.79
CA ASP A 74 33.38 11.37 5.42
C ASP A 74 32.20 10.70 4.71
N GLU A 75 32.00 9.39 4.90
CA GLU A 75 30.86 8.65 4.31
C GLU A 75 29.52 9.10 4.88
N SER A 76 29.43 9.23 6.21
CA SER A 76 28.25 9.79 6.88
C SER A 76 28.02 11.25 6.47
N ALA A 77 29.09 12.05 6.37
CA ALA A 77 28.99 13.44 5.95
C ALA A 77 28.55 13.57 4.49
N ALA A 78 28.92 12.62 3.62
CA ALA A 78 28.43 12.60 2.25
C ALA A 78 26.91 12.37 2.18
N ILE A 79 26.37 11.45 3.00
CA ILE A 79 24.92 11.24 3.11
C ILE A 79 24.24 12.48 3.69
N TYR A 80 24.79 13.05 4.76
CA TYR A 80 24.25 14.27 5.37
C TYR A 80 24.19 15.42 4.35
N LEU A 81 25.27 15.64 3.60
CA LEU A 81 25.33 16.66 2.55
C LEU A 81 24.28 16.41 1.47
N TYR A 82 24.05 15.16 1.06
CA TYR A 82 23.01 14.82 0.08
C TYR A 82 21.61 15.23 0.56
N THR A 83 21.33 15.08 1.86
CA THR A 83 20.02 15.49 2.43
C THR A 83 19.83 17.00 2.52
N MET A 84 20.90 17.78 2.34
CA MET A 84 20.82 19.23 2.22
C MET A 84 20.32 19.60 0.81
N GLU A 85 19.42 20.60 0.74
CA GLU A 85 18.77 21.03 -0.50
C GLU A 85 19.77 21.38 -1.63
N CYS A 86 20.92 21.94 -1.27
CA CYS A 86 21.96 22.36 -2.21
C CYS A 86 22.56 21.22 -3.03
N MET A 87 22.76 20.04 -2.43
CA MET A 87 23.37 18.89 -3.10
C MET A 87 22.31 17.98 -3.73
N TYR A 88 21.21 17.72 -3.01
CA TYR A 88 20.08 16.92 -3.49
C TYR A 88 19.67 17.32 -4.91
N ARG A 89 19.36 18.61 -5.09
CA ARG A 89 18.80 19.16 -6.33
C ARG A 89 19.79 19.02 -7.49
N GLN A 90 21.06 19.34 -7.23
CA GLN A 90 22.10 19.37 -8.26
C GLN A 90 22.49 17.96 -8.71
N LEU A 91 22.68 17.03 -7.77
CA LEU A 91 23.02 15.65 -8.11
C LEU A 91 21.88 14.96 -8.87
N ASN A 92 20.63 15.08 -8.39
CA ASN A 92 19.50 14.47 -9.07
C ASN A 92 19.24 15.08 -10.46
N THR A 93 19.50 16.38 -10.64
CA THR A 93 19.48 17.02 -11.96
C THR A 93 20.54 16.41 -12.89
N ALA A 94 21.77 16.24 -12.41
CA ALA A 94 22.85 15.64 -13.20
C ALA A 94 22.58 14.16 -13.54
N LEU A 95 22.00 13.38 -12.62
CA LEU A 95 21.65 11.97 -12.84
C LEU A 95 20.55 11.79 -13.90
N ARG A 96 19.59 12.72 -13.95
CA ARG A 96 18.49 12.75 -14.93
C ARG A 96 18.87 13.38 -16.27
N SER A 97 20.03 14.04 -16.34
CA SER A 97 20.49 14.69 -17.56
C SER A 97 20.80 13.67 -18.66
N GLU A 98 20.29 13.97 -19.86
CA GLU A 98 20.59 13.18 -21.05
C GLU A 98 22.06 13.30 -21.46
N ASP A 99 22.69 14.42 -21.11
CA ASP A 99 24.11 14.64 -21.30
C ASP A 99 24.91 14.10 -20.11
N ARG A 100 25.42 12.88 -20.26
CA ARG A 100 26.24 12.21 -19.24
C ARG A 100 27.52 12.95 -18.88
N GLN A 101 27.99 13.91 -19.69
CA GLN A 101 29.13 14.74 -19.33
C GLN A 101 28.84 15.63 -18.12
N GLN A 102 27.57 15.99 -17.90
CA GLN A 102 27.16 16.79 -16.73
C GLN A 102 27.28 16.03 -15.41
N LEU A 103 27.32 14.69 -15.45
CA LEU A 103 27.51 13.86 -14.26
C LEU A 103 29.00 13.66 -13.91
N VAL A 104 29.92 13.84 -14.87
CA VAL A 104 31.36 13.60 -14.66
C VAL A 104 31.97 14.41 -13.50
N PRO A 105 31.63 15.70 -13.30
CA PRO A 105 32.09 16.45 -12.12
C PRO A 105 31.69 15.81 -10.79
N TYR A 106 30.58 15.05 -10.78
CA TYR A 106 30.06 14.39 -9.59
C TYR A 106 30.69 13.04 -9.28
N PHE A 107 31.56 12.49 -10.14
CA PHE A 107 32.03 11.11 -9.99
C PHE A 107 32.78 10.85 -8.68
N SER A 108 33.61 11.79 -8.22
CA SER A 108 34.33 11.64 -6.93
C SER A 108 33.36 11.63 -5.74
N TYR A 109 32.34 12.49 -5.77
CA TYR A 109 31.28 12.50 -4.77
C TYR A 109 30.39 11.27 -4.85
N LEU A 110 29.98 10.86 -6.05
CA LEU A 110 29.17 9.67 -6.29
C LEU A 110 29.89 8.40 -5.82
N LYS A 111 31.22 8.32 -6.01
CA LYS A 111 32.05 7.23 -5.48
C LYS A 111 31.98 7.16 -3.96
N LEU A 112 32.19 8.29 -3.26
CA LEU A 112 32.13 8.34 -1.80
C LEU A 112 30.72 8.05 -1.26
N PHE A 113 29.72 8.71 -1.84
CA PHE A 113 28.32 8.62 -1.44
C PHE A 113 27.74 7.22 -1.66
N LEU A 114 27.94 6.62 -2.83
CA LEU A 114 27.46 5.25 -3.07
C LEU A 114 28.26 4.22 -2.26
N THR A 115 29.56 4.42 -2.01
CA THR A 115 30.31 3.56 -1.08
C THR A 115 29.66 3.58 0.32
N ALA A 116 29.24 4.75 0.80
CA ALA A 116 28.53 4.88 2.07
C ALA A 116 27.18 4.14 2.05
N LEU A 117 26.35 4.37 1.03
CA LEU A 117 25.04 3.71 0.91
C LEU A 117 25.14 2.19 0.80
N TRP A 118 26.16 1.66 0.12
CA TRP A 118 26.37 0.21 -0.02
C TRP A 118 26.80 -0.48 1.29
N LYS A 119 27.31 0.27 2.27
CA LYS A 119 27.65 -0.27 3.60
C LYS A 119 26.44 -0.36 4.53
N LEU A 120 25.39 0.45 4.27
CA LEU A 120 24.15 0.40 5.03
C LEU A 120 23.37 -0.87 4.68
N GLU A 121 22.67 -1.43 5.67
CA GLU A 121 21.77 -2.58 5.47
C GLU A 121 20.64 -2.24 4.49
N ASP A 122 20.20 -3.24 3.73
CA ASP A 122 19.06 -3.11 2.82
C ASP A 122 17.74 -3.12 3.59
N VAL A 123 16.92 -2.11 3.33
CA VAL A 123 15.51 -2.05 3.72
C VAL A 123 14.70 -2.73 2.63
N GLN A 124 14.05 -3.83 3.01
CA GLN A 124 13.11 -4.57 2.17
C GLN A 124 11.69 -4.32 2.65
N GLY A 125 10.76 -4.08 1.72
CA GLY A 125 9.35 -3.91 2.04
C GLY A 125 8.71 -2.71 1.35
N LEU A 126 7.61 -2.23 1.92
CA LEU A 126 6.83 -1.14 1.35
C LEU A 126 7.36 0.21 1.83
N VAL A 127 7.68 1.09 0.88
CA VAL A 127 8.02 2.49 1.12
C VAL A 127 7.10 3.40 0.30
N PHE A 128 6.92 4.61 0.78
CA PHE A 128 5.95 5.54 0.22
C PHE A 128 6.62 6.82 -0.28
N ARG A 129 6.09 7.36 -1.38
CA ARG A 129 6.52 8.64 -1.94
C ARG A 129 5.32 9.45 -2.43
N GLY A 130 5.16 10.67 -1.94
CA GLY A 130 4.08 11.57 -2.34
C GLY A 130 4.51 12.61 -3.37
N VAL A 131 3.64 12.88 -4.35
CA VAL A 131 3.82 13.89 -5.39
C VAL A 131 2.56 14.74 -5.50
N LYS A 132 2.70 16.07 -5.50
CA LYS A 132 1.59 17.03 -5.62
C LYS A 132 1.18 17.31 -7.08
N ALA A 133 0.99 16.25 -7.85
CA ALA A 133 0.44 16.30 -9.19
C ALA A 133 -0.24 14.97 -9.51
N ASN A 134 -1.19 14.98 -10.45
CA ASN A 134 -1.65 13.75 -11.08
C ASN A 134 -0.69 13.38 -12.21
N ILE A 135 0.06 12.31 -12.04
CA ILE A 135 1.00 11.78 -13.05
C ILE A 135 0.66 10.33 -13.44
N SER A 136 -0.56 9.86 -13.15
CA SER A 136 -0.92 8.46 -13.41
C SER A 136 -0.78 8.03 -14.87
N ASP A 137 -0.91 8.98 -15.80
CA ASP A 137 -0.90 8.71 -17.24
C ASP A 137 0.50 8.32 -17.74
N ASP A 138 1.57 8.72 -17.03
CA ASP A 138 2.94 8.36 -17.35
C ASP A 138 3.30 6.92 -16.92
N TYR A 139 2.46 6.30 -16.09
CA TYR A 139 2.70 5.01 -15.43
C TYR A 139 1.59 3.99 -15.73
N PRO A 140 1.34 3.61 -17.00
CA PRO A 140 0.37 2.56 -17.32
C PRO A 140 0.79 1.22 -16.69
N LYS A 141 -0.21 0.44 -16.26
CA LYS A 141 -0.02 -0.90 -15.66
C LYS A 141 0.83 -1.79 -16.58
N GLY A 142 1.79 -2.51 -16.00
CA GLY A 142 2.72 -3.41 -16.69
C GLY A 142 3.93 -2.72 -17.33
N LYS A 143 4.01 -1.38 -17.32
CA LYS A 143 5.19 -0.66 -17.83
C LYS A 143 6.37 -0.84 -16.89
N THR A 144 7.54 -1.11 -17.46
CA THR A 144 8.82 -1.13 -16.73
C THR A 144 9.69 0.08 -17.10
N PHE A 145 10.37 0.66 -16.11
CA PHE A 145 11.19 1.86 -16.31
C PHE A 145 12.19 2.06 -15.16
N PRO A 146 13.32 2.75 -15.40
CA PRO A 146 14.21 3.21 -14.34
C PRO A 146 13.76 4.57 -13.78
N TRP A 147 14.02 4.80 -12.50
CA TRP A 147 14.25 6.15 -11.99
C TRP A 147 15.75 6.42 -11.94
N TRP A 148 16.20 7.43 -12.69
CA TRP A 148 17.61 7.75 -12.84
C TRP A 148 18.15 8.51 -11.62
N GLY A 149 17.33 9.39 -11.04
CA GLY A 149 17.68 10.08 -9.80
C GLY A 149 17.61 9.16 -8.58
N LEU A 150 18.28 9.59 -7.50
CA LEU A 150 18.03 9.05 -6.17
C LEU A 150 16.63 9.47 -5.73
N SER A 151 15.92 8.55 -5.07
CA SER A 151 14.53 8.77 -4.70
C SER A 151 14.32 8.71 -3.19
N SER A 152 14.02 9.85 -2.59
CA SER A 152 13.62 9.93 -1.18
C SER A 152 12.23 9.35 -0.99
N THR A 153 12.12 8.39 -0.08
CA THR A 153 10.89 7.71 0.32
C THR A 153 10.81 7.63 1.83
N THR A 154 9.64 7.31 2.37
CA THR A 154 9.45 7.15 3.82
C THR A 154 8.71 5.85 4.11
N THR A 155 9.00 5.25 5.26
CA THR A 155 8.23 4.12 5.80
C THR A 155 7.01 4.58 6.61
N SER A 156 6.91 5.88 6.91
CA SER A 156 5.85 6.45 7.74
C SER A 156 4.79 7.15 6.88
N LEU A 157 3.56 6.64 6.91
CA LEU A 157 2.41 7.30 6.29
C LEU A 157 2.07 8.64 6.96
N ASP A 158 2.40 8.80 8.25
CA ASP A 158 2.14 10.05 8.99
C ASP A 158 2.96 11.23 8.46
N VAL A 159 4.18 10.95 7.97
CA VAL A 159 5.01 11.97 7.32
C VAL A 159 4.32 12.49 6.06
N LEU A 160 3.65 11.62 5.30
CA LEU A 160 2.97 12.00 4.05
C LEU A 160 1.71 12.84 4.26
N GLN A 161 1.05 12.74 5.42
CA GLN A 161 -0.14 13.55 5.72
C GLN A 161 0.16 15.04 5.84
N GLN A 162 1.43 15.42 6.11
CA GLN A 162 1.78 16.82 6.21
C GLN A 162 1.65 17.49 4.84
N ASP A 163 1.10 18.71 4.84
CA ASP A 163 0.81 19.45 3.63
C ASP A 163 2.06 19.75 2.81
N THR A 164 3.26 19.70 3.40
CA THR A 164 4.54 19.81 2.70
C THR A 164 4.85 18.61 1.78
N PHE A 165 4.42 17.40 2.11
CA PHE A 165 4.69 16.19 1.31
C PHE A 165 3.53 15.87 0.37
N LEU A 166 2.61 14.98 0.76
CA LEU A 166 1.44 14.63 -0.06
C LEU A 166 0.25 15.57 0.22
N GLY A 167 -0.03 15.84 1.50
CA GLY A 167 -1.18 16.64 1.94
C GLY A 167 -2.55 16.02 1.61
N GLU A 168 -3.62 16.75 1.94
CA GLU A 168 -5.00 16.23 1.84
C GLU A 168 -5.81 16.79 0.67
N LYS A 169 -5.32 17.85 0.00
CA LYS A 169 -6.07 18.61 -1.02
C LYS A 169 -5.27 18.76 -2.32
N GLY A 170 -5.99 18.88 -3.44
CA GLY A 170 -5.41 19.07 -4.77
C GLY A 170 -4.93 17.77 -5.42
N ALA A 171 -4.72 17.84 -6.73
CA ALA A 171 -4.31 16.71 -7.56
C ALA A 171 -2.96 16.15 -7.09
N ARG A 172 -2.93 14.88 -6.72
CA ARG A 172 -1.78 14.26 -6.07
C ARG A 172 -1.67 12.77 -6.36
N THR A 173 -0.44 12.28 -6.34
CA THR A 173 -0.07 10.90 -6.61
C THR A 173 0.74 10.35 -5.43
N LEU A 174 0.29 9.23 -4.88
CA LEU A 174 1.02 8.43 -3.89
C LEU A 174 1.63 7.21 -4.59
N PHE A 175 2.94 7.09 -4.56
CA PHE A 175 3.62 5.86 -4.92
C PHE A 175 3.70 4.94 -3.71
N ASN A 176 3.13 3.75 -3.86
CA ASN A 176 3.35 2.61 -2.97
C ASN A 176 4.42 1.75 -3.63
N ILE A 177 5.62 1.70 -3.07
CA ILE A 177 6.79 1.10 -3.71
C ILE A 177 7.24 -0.10 -2.89
N GLN A 178 7.14 -1.30 -3.45
CA GLN A 178 7.78 -2.49 -2.89
C GLN A 178 9.25 -2.49 -3.31
N CYS A 179 10.17 -2.17 -2.40
CA CYS A 179 11.61 -2.14 -2.65
C CYS A 179 12.34 -3.32 -2.00
N PHE A 180 13.48 -3.72 -2.57
CA PHE A 180 14.33 -4.80 -2.04
C PHE A 180 15.72 -4.33 -1.59
N ASN A 181 16.13 -3.10 -1.93
CA ASN A 181 17.46 -2.56 -1.58
C ASN A 181 17.42 -1.06 -1.20
N GLY A 182 16.33 -0.60 -0.59
CA GLY A 182 16.25 0.77 -0.07
C GLY A 182 17.26 0.98 1.07
N LYS A 183 17.74 2.21 1.26
CA LYS A 183 18.75 2.51 2.30
C LYS A 183 18.17 3.42 3.37
N MET A 184 18.11 2.93 4.62
CA MET A 184 17.68 3.75 5.76
C MET A 184 18.78 4.76 6.09
N ILE A 185 18.54 6.04 5.85
CA ILE A 185 19.54 7.09 6.07
C ILE A 185 19.23 7.98 7.28
N GLN A 186 18.22 7.62 8.09
CA GLN A 186 17.74 8.40 9.22
C GLN A 186 18.85 8.88 10.18
N ASN A 187 19.83 8.01 10.48
CA ASN A 187 20.95 8.32 11.37
C ASN A 187 22.00 9.28 10.76
N HIS A 188 21.93 9.51 9.45
CA HIS A 188 22.92 10.26 8.67
C HIS A 188 22.28 11.42 7.88
N SER A 189 21.00 11.68 8.08
CA SER A 189 20.22 12.74 7.42
C SER A 189 20.16 14.00 8.28
N GLN A 190 20.08 15.17 7.64
CA GLN A 190 19.74 16.43 8.30
C GLN A 190 18.33 16.38 8.95
N PHE A 191 17.45 15.50 8.45
CA PHE A 191 16.06 15.40 8.84
C PHE A 191 15.74 14.02 9.46
N ILE A 192 16.24 13.80 10.67
CA ILE A 192 16.08 12.54 11.43
C ILE A 192 14.60 12.14 11.61
N ALA A 193 13.68 13.11 11.66
CA ALA A 193 12.24 12.84 11.87
C ALA A 193 11.53 12.20 10.66
N GLU A 194 12.12 12.23 9.47
CA GLU A 194 11.43 11.81 8.23
C GLU A 194 11.44 10.29 7.99
N SER A 195 12.19 9.53 8.80
CA SER A 195 12.41 8.07 8.62
C SER A 195 12.72 7.73 7.15
N GLU A 196 13.63 8.52 6.58
CA GLU A 196 13.92 8.56 5.15
C GLU A 196 14.62 7.27 4.71
N VAL A 197 13.98 6.58 3.75
CA VAL A 197 14.55 5.46 3.00
C VAL A 197 14.88 5.96 1.61
N LEU A 198 16.15 5.88 1.23
CA LEU A 198 16.64 6.33 -0.05
C LEU A 198 16.72 5.16 -1.02
N LEU A 199 16.04 5.26 -2.16
CA LEU A 199 16.23 4.32 -3.27
C LEU A 199 17.42 4.77 -4.11
N LEU A 200 18.26 3.79 -4.48
CA LEU A 200 19.49 4.00 -5.23
C LEU A 200 19.18 4.58 -6.64
N PRO A 201 20.12 5.33 -7.24
CA PRO A 201 19.94 5.80 -8.61
C PRO A 201 19.87 4.61 -9.56
N CYS A 202 19.16 4.80 -10.67
CA CYS A 202 18.87 3.74 -11.64
C CYS A 202 18.04 2.57 -11.08
N SER A 203 17.28 2.77 -9.99
CA SER A 203 16.33 1.78 -9.50
C SER A 203 15.28 1.48 -10.58
N TYR A 204 15.02 0.19 -10.84
CA TYR A 204 14.15 -0.26 -11.93
C TYR A 204 12.83 -0.77 -11.36
N PHE A 205 11.72 -0.38 -11.97
CA PHE A 205 10.38 -0.64 -11.45
C PHE A 205 9.45 -1.20 -12.52
N GLU A 206 8.46 -1.97 -12.06
CA GLU A 206 7.27 -2.37 -12.81
C GLU A 206 6.01 -1.74 -12.17
N VAL A 207 5.10 -1.20 -12.99
CA VAL A 207 3.79 -0.72 -12.51
C VAL A 207 2.85 -1.90 -12.28
N MET A 208 2.57 -2.21 -11.01
CA MET A 208 1.67 -3.31 -10.63
C MET A 208 0.20 -2.94 -10.77
N SER A 209 -0.18 -1.73 -10.34
CA SER A 209 -1.57 -1.26 -10.38
C SER A 209 -1.68 0.25 -10.19
N ILE A 210 -2.78 0.83 -10.67
CA ILE A 210 -3.15 2.22 -10.43
C ILE A 210 -4.55 2.24 -9.82
N ILE A 211 -4.71 2.93 -8.69
CA ILE A 211 -5.98 3.08 -7.98
C ILE A 211 -6.38 4.55 -7.99
N LYS A 212 -7.63 4.84 -8.36
CA LYS A 212 -8.24 6.16 -8.21
C LYS A 212 -9.01 6.20 -6.89
N GLN A 213 -8.60 7.09 -5.97
CA GLN A 213 -9.26 7.25 -4.68
C GLN A 213 -9.77 8.70 -4.56
N GLY A 214 -11.08 8.89 -4.66
CA GLY A 214 -11.66 10.23 -4.73
C GLY A 214 -11.38 10.97 -6.05
N ALA A 215 -11.63 12.28 -6.07
CA ALA A 215 -11.39 13.11 -7.25
C ALA A 215 -9.88 13.32 -7.50
N ASP A 216 -9.13 13.58 -6.43
CA ASP A 216 -7.82 14.23 -6.53
C ASP A 216 -6.61 13.31 -6.25
N LEU A 217 -6.81 12.14 -5.62
CA LEU A 217 -5.72 11.21 -5.30
C LEU A 217 -5.63 10.06 -6.30
N ARG A 218 -4.41 9.77 -6.76
CA ARG A 218 -4.03 8.55 -7.48
C ARG A 218 -3.01 7.78 -6.64
N ILE A 219 -3.17 6.47 -6.56
CA ILE A 219 -2.20 5.59 -5.91
C ILE A 219 -1.59 4.70 -6.99
N ILE A 220 -0.27 4.75 -7.15
CA ILE A 220 0.47 3.93 -8.10
C ILE A 220 1.28 2.91 -7.30
N HIS A 221 1.02 1.63 -7.52
CA HIS A 221 1.80 0.56 -6.92
C HIS A 221 2.95 0.19 -7.85
N LEU A 222 4.17 0.39 -7.39
CA LEU A 222 5.41 0.01 -8.07
C LEU A 222 6.05 -1.18 -7.35
N LYS A 223 6.56 -2.13 -8.11
CA LYS A 223 7.46 -3.17 -7.60
C LYS A 223 8.86 -2.91 -8.16
N GLN A 224 9.82 -2.76 -7.27
CA GLN A 224 11.22 -2.70 -7.68
C GLN A 224 11.63 -4.09 -8.18
N ILE A 225 12.25 -4.12 -9.35
CA ILE A 225 12.73 -5.34 -10.02
C ILE A 225 14.19 -5.14 -10.44
N GLU A 226 14.88 -6.24 -10.73
CA GLU A 226 16.24 -6.13 -11.27
C GLU A 226 16.20 -5.59 -12.71
N PRO A 227 17.07 -4.64 -13.08
CA PRO A 227 17.12 -4.15 -14.45
C PRO A 227 17.67 -5.25 -15.38
N PRO A 228 17.24 -5.27 -16.66
CA PRO A 228 17.72 -6.27 -17.63
C PRO A 228 19.21 -6.14 -17.95
N VAL A 229 19.84 -5.01 -17.59
CA VAL A 229 21.27 -4.74 -17.71
C VAL A 229 21.74 -3.92 -16.51
N VAL A 230 23.03 -3.96 -16.18
CA VAL A 230 23.60 -3.14 -15.10
C VAL A 230 23.54 -1.66 -15.49
N LEU A 231 22.61 -0.91 -14.90
CA LEU A 231 22.38 0.51 -15.20
C LEU A 231 23.34 1.45 -14.44
N ILE A 232 23.92 0.99 -13.34
CA ILE A 232 24.97 1.68 -12.60
C ILE A 232 25.94 0.63 -12.02
N GLN A 233 27.24 0.81 -12.22
CA GLN A 233 28.24 -0.11 -11.65
C GLN A 233 28.25 0.00 -10.11
N PRO A 234 28.53 -1.06 -9.35
CA PRO A 234 28.78 -0.95 -7.92
C PRO A 234 30.00 -0.05 -7.63
N PRO A 235 30.05 0.63 -6.47
CA PRO A 235 31.16 1.53 -6.13
C PRO A 235 32.45 0.78 -5.80
N PHE A 236 32.47 -0.54 -5.78
CA PHE A 236 33.67 -1.35 -5.56
C PHE A 236 34.21 -1.86 -6.90
N PRO A 237 35.54 -1.89 -7.11
CA PRO A 237 36.09 -2.46 -8.33
C PRO A 237 35.62 -3.91 -8.48
N SER A 238 34.76 -4.17 -9.45
CA SER A 238 34.48 -5.52 -9.92
C SER A 238 35.82 -6.14 -10.31
N ILE A 239 36.19 -7.28 -9.73
CA ILE A 239 37.25 -8.12 -10.28
C ILE A 239 36.76 -8.52 -11.67
N MET A 240 37.20 -7.79 -12.70
CA MET A 240 36.92 -8.13 -14.09
C MET A 240 37.62 -9.45 -14.40
N HIS A 241 36.94 -10.57 -14.24
CA HIS A 241 37.27 -11.79 -15.00
C HIS A 241 36.82 -11.60 -16.45
N HIS A 242 37.52 -10.74 -17.18
CA HIS A 242 37.60 -10.84 -18.62
C HIS A 242 38.51 -12.03 -18.96
N LYS A 243 37.96 -13.25 -19.04
CA LYS A 243 38.55 -14.29 -19.91
C LYS A 243 38.10 -14.00 -21.34
N LYS A 244 38.80 -13.07 -22.00
CA LYS A 244 38.89 -13.09 -23.46
C LYS A 244 39.75 -14.30 -23.85
N SER A 245 39.25 -15.11 -24.76
CA SER A 245 40.03 -16.14 -25.42
C SER A 245 41.15 -15.47 -26.22
N THR A 246 42.39 -15.66 -25.80
CA THR A 246 43.54 -15.65 -26.70
C THR A 246 44.57 -16.61 -26.13
N SER A 247 44.89 -17.61 -26.94
CA SER A 247 45.95 -18.60 -26.79
C SER A 247 47.26 -18.02 -26.26
N SER A 248 47.72 -18.51 -25.13
CA SER A 248 49.10 -18.95 -24.94
C SER A 248 49.24 -19.65 -23.59
N GLU A 249 49.79 -20.85 -23.63
CA GLU A 249 50.08 -21.70 -22.48
C GLU A 249 50.99 -20.97 -21.48
N LYS A 250 50.57 -20.93 -20.22
CA LYS A 250 51.44 -21.07 -19.05
C LYS A 250 50.58 -21.39 -17.82
N THR A 251 50.71 -22.64 -17.41
CA THR A 251 50.03 -23.29 -16.27
C THR A 251 50.39 -22.57 -14.97
N VAL A 252 49.41 -21.87 -14.39
CA VAL A 252 49.41 -21.46 -12.99
C VAL A 252 48.34 -22.31 -12.32
N VAL A 253 48.78 -23.27 -11.49
CA VAL A 253 47.91 -24.15 -10.71
C VAL A 253 47.23 -23.32 -9.62
N THR A 254 45.94 -23.01 -9.81
CA THR A 254 45.07 -22.38 -8.81
C THR A 254 44.26 -23.43 -8.06
N SER A 255 44.12 -23.21 -6.76
CA SER A 255 43.41 -23.97 -5.72
C SER A 255 41.89 -24.14 -5.92
N SER A 256 41.41 -24.64 -7.07
CA SER A 256 40.01 -24.44 -7.53
C SER A 256 39.19 -25.71 -7.84
N ASN A 257 39.32 -26.77 -7.05
CA ASN A 257 38.89 -28.10 -7.51
C ASN A 257 38.17 -29.01 -6.47
N LEU A 258 37.87 -28.49 -5.28
CA LEU A 258 37.10 -29.20 -4.24
C LEU A 258 35.64 -28.74 -4.25
N ILE A 259 34.70 -29.68 -4.04
CA ILE A 259 33.27 -29.41 -4.05
C ILE A 259 32.70 -29.66 -2.65
N GLU A 260 32.01 -28.66 -2.09
CA GLU A 260 31.20 -28.86 -0.88
C GLU A 260 29.80 -29.35 -1.26
N ARG A 261 29.36 -30.46 -0.66
CA ARG A 261 28.09 -31.09 -0.99
C ARG A 261 27.32 -31.47 0.29
N GLN A 262 26.14 -30.91 0.46
CA GLN A 262 25.30 -31.08 1.65
C GLN A 262 24.84 -32.53 1.75
N ALA A 263 24.87 -33.10 2.95
CA ALA A 263 24.60 -34.53 3.16
C ALA A 263 23.12 -34.88 2.96
N ILE A 264 22.20 -34.02 3.45
CA ILE A 264 20.74 -34.16 3.26
C ILE A 264 20.26 -35.58 3.66
N GLY A 265 20.63 -36.01 4.87
CA GLY A 265 20.25 -37.33 5.41
C GLY A 265 20.96 -38.53 4.77
N ARG A 266 21.86 -38.32 3.79
CA ARG A 266 22.74 -39.38 3.28
C ARG A 266 23.90 -39.58 4.23
N TYR A 267 24.45 -40.79 4.25
CA TYR A 267 25.59 -41.17 5.08
C TYR A 267 26.78 -41.58 4.21
N GLY A 268 27.97 -41.08 4.54
CA GLY A 268 29.24 -41.43 3.92
C GLY A 268 30.40 -41.27 4.89
N ILE A 269 31.46 -42.03 4.68
CA ILE A 269 32.72 -41.92 5.43
C ILE A 269 33.83 -41.39 4.53
N ILE A 270 34.93 -40.92 5.12
CA ILE A 270 36.13 -40.56 4.34
C ILE A 270 36.56 -41.76 3.48
N GLY A 271 36.85 -41.49 2.21
CA GLY A 271 37.13 -42.50 1.19
C GLY A 271 35.90 -43.04 0.46
N SER A 272 34.67 -42.72 0.87
CA SER A 272 33.48 -43.19 0.16
C SER A 272 33.44 -42.64 -1.27
N LEU A 273 33.14 -43.51 -2.22
CA LEU A 273 33.04 -43.14 -3.64
C LEU A 273 31.69 -42.49 -3.93
N TYR A 274 31.69 -41.47 -4.79
CA TYR A 274 30.53 -40.65 -5.09
C TYR A 274 30.42 -40.39 -6.59
N ASP A 275 29.19 -40.48 -7.11
CA ASP A 275 28.86 -40.04 -8.46
C ASP A 275 28.12 -38.70 -8.42
N ILE A 276 28.82 -37.64 -8.78
CA ILE A 276 28.25 -36.29 -8.84
C ILE A 276 27.23 -36.11 -9.97
N ARG A 277 27.23 -37.01 -10.97
CA ARG A 277 26.28 -36.92 -12.10
C ARG A 277 24.86 -37.23 -11.64
N THR A 278 24.73 -38.16 -10.69
CA THR A 278 23.46 -38.60 -10.10
C THR A 278 23.28 -38.13 -8.65
N ASP A 279 24.30 -37.52 -8.07
CA ASP A 279 24.40 -37.14 -6.65
C ASP A 279 24.20 -38.33 -5.68
N GLN A 280 24.80 -39.48 -5.99
CA GLN A 280 24.69 -40.70 -5.16
C GLN A 280 26.04 -41.25 -4.75
N PHE A 281 26.07 -41.88 -3.56
CA PHE A 281 27.18 -42.74 -3.18
C PHE A 281 27.17 -44.02 -4.02
N VAL A 282 28.34 -44.44 -4.47
CA VAL A 282 28.52 -45.69 -5.20
C VAL A 282 29.29 -46.69 -4.34
N MET A 283 29.13 -47.98 -4.63
CA MET A 283 29.79 -49.02 -3.85
C MET A 283 31.31 -48.95 -3.97
N GLY A 284 31.99 -49.13 -2.84
CA GLY A 284 33.44 -49.13 -2.73
C GLY A 284 33.97 -47.99 -1.85
N ASN A 285 35.26 -48.06 -1.55
CA ASN A 285 36.00 -47.04 -0.83
C ASN A 285 37.37 -46.88 -1.47
N LEU A 286 37.91 -45.66 -1.46
CA LEU A 286 39.26 -45.36 -1.92
C LEU A 286 40.32 -46.16 -1.17
N PHE A 287 40.08 -46.56 0.08
CA PHE A 287 41.04 -47.25 0.93
C PHE A 287 40.69 -48.74 1.11
N ASN A 288 41.71 -49.60 1.03
CA ASN A 288 41.56 -51.04 1.33
C ASN A 288 41.58 -51.33 2.84
N ASP A 289 42.32 -50.53 3.59
CA ASP A 289 42.55 -50.71 5.03
C ASP A 289 42.14 -49.44 5.80
N VAL A 290 42.01 -49.59 7.13
CA VAL A 290 41.76 -48.46 8.03
C VAL A 290 42.95 -47.51 8.01
N LEU A 291 42.72 -46.24 7.69
CA LEU A 291 43.75 -45.22 7.68
C LEU A 291 44.26 -44.92 9.10
N PRO A 292 45.58 -44.77 9.29
CA PRO A 292 46.13 -44.20 10.51
C PRO A 292 45.60 -42.78 10.80
N ASP A 293 45.39 -42.47 12.07
CA ASP A 293 44.88 -41.15 12.52
C ASP A 293 45.74 -39.97 12.03
N SER A 294 47.03 -40.19 11.73
CA SER A 294 47.92 -39.16 11.19
C SER A 294 47.50 -38.60 9.82
N PHE A 295 46.66 -39.32 9.07
CA PHE A 295 46.15 -38.87 7.77
C PHE A 295 44.88 -38.03 7.88
N ILE A 296 44.23 -38.00 9.05
CA ILE A 296 42.96 -37.29 9.27
C ILE A 296 43.20 -36.10 10.20
N LYS A 297 43.06 -34.89 9.66
CA LYS A 297 43.07 -33.68 10.47
C LYS A 297 41.67 -33.47 11.05
N ARG A 298 41.58 -33.35 12.37
CA ARG A 298 40.34 -33.02 13.08
C ARG A 298 40.44 -31.59 13.60
N SER A 299 39.44 -30.76 13.30
CA SER A 299 39.35 -29.37 13.79
C SER A 299 37.97 -29.06 14.31
N ASP A 300 37.88 -28.28 15.38
CA ASP A 300 36.60 -27.76 15.87
C ASP A 300 36.14 -26.63 14.95
N CYS A 301 34.86 -26.63 14.59
CA CYS A 301 34.21 -25.63 13.74
C CYS A 301 32.82 -25.26 14.29
N ALA A 302 32.71 -25.21 15.61
CA ALA A 302 31.47 -24.96 16.32
C ALA A 302 30.86 -23.61 15.90
N ASP A 303 29.63 -23.67 15.41
CA ASP A 303 28.90 -22.52 14.89
C ASP A 303 27.41 -22.83 14.99
N ILE A 304 26.61 -21.90 15.47
CA ILE A 304 25.16 -22.08 15.65
C ILE A 304 24.46 -20.95 14.92
N THR A 305 23.61 -21.31 13.96
CA THR A 305 22.72 -20.38 13.28
C THR A 305 21.29 -20.84 13.46
N TYR A 306 20.37 -19.88 13.55
CA TYR A 306 18.94 -20.16 13.55
C TYR A 306 18.20 -19.05 12.81
N TRP A 307 17.07 -19.41 12.22
CA TRP A 307 16.19 -18.48 11.52
C TRP A 307 14.78 -19.05 11.44
N LEU A 308 13.82 -18.17 11.13
CA LEU A 308 12.44 -18.55 10.86
C LEU A 308 12.19 -18.45 9.35
N ASP A 309 11.64 -19.50 8.76
CA ASP A 309 11.27 -19.55 7.34
C ASP A 309 9.75 -19.66 7.20
N PHE A 310 9.12 -18.72 6.50
CA PHE A 310 7.67 -18.73 6.24
C PHE A 310 7.30 -19.52 4.98
N HIS A 311 8.26 -20.18 4.33
CA HIS A 311 8.05 -20.95 3.09
C HIS A 311 7.31 -20.12 2.02
N SER A 312 7.67 -18.84 1.93
CA SER A 312 7.18 -17.89 0.92
C SER A 312 7.65 -18.30 -0.47
N SER A 313 8.88 -18.80 -0.59
CA SER A 313 9.42 -19.42 -1.81
C SER A 313 10.46 -20.50 -1.51
N GLN A 314 10.48 -21.55 -2.32
CA GLN A 314 11.46 -22.64 -2.20
C GLN A 314 12.90 -22.15 -2.44
N LYS A 315 13.08 -21.15 -3.31
CA LYS A 315 14.40 -20.52 -3.55
C LYS A 315 14.95 -19.89 -2.28
N GLN A 316 14.14 -19.13 -1.55
CA GLN A 316 14.56 -18.50 -0.29
C GLN A 316 14.96 -19.57 0.73
N THR A 317 14.16 -20.64 0.87
CA THR A 317 14.47 -21.78 1.75
C THR A 317 15.82 -22.41 1.39
N PHE A 318 16.07 -22.71 0.11
CA PHE A 318 17.35 -23.30 -0.33
C PHE A 318 18.55 -22.37 -0.14
N ASN A 319 18.36 -21.05 -0.31
CA ASN A 319 19.40 -20.05 -0.07
C ASN A 319 19.73 -19.94 1.42
N ASN A 320 18.73 -19.89 2.30
CA ASN A 320 18.92 -19.84 3.77
C ASN A 320 19.69 -21.06 4.30
N LEU A 321 19.50 -22.20 3.64
CA LEU A 321 20.19 -23.44 3.99
C LEU A 321 21.60 -23.55 3.41
N ASN A 322 21.97 -22.59 2.56
CA ASN A 322 23.20 -22.54 1.80
C ASN A 322 23.38 -23.82 0.96
N ILE A 323 22.37 -24.18 0.17
CA ILE A 323 22.42 -25.32 -0.77
C ILE A 323 23.10 -24.86 -2.07
N GLU A 324 24.13 -25.58 -2.49
CA GLU A 324 24.88 -25.30 -3.72
C GLU A 324 23.99 -25.44 -4.97
N ALA A 325 24.21 -24.62 -5.99
CA ALA A 325 23.32 -24.47 -7.14
C ALA A 325 23.03 -25.78 -7.90
N ASN A 326 24.05 -26.60 -8.19
CA ASN A 326 23.87 -27.88 -8.87
C ASN A 326 23.11 -28.89 -7.99
N LEU A 327 23.39 -28.93 -6.69
CA LEU A 327 22.63 -29.76 -5.75
C LEU A 327 21.17 -29.28 -5.65
N LYS A 328 20.97 -27.97 -5.67
CA LYS A 328 19.65 -27.34 -5.65
C LYS A 328 18.83 -27.76 -6.87
N LEU A 329 19.41 -27.67 -8.07
CA LEU A 329 18.77 -28.16 -9.30
C LEU A 329 18.40 -29.65 -9.18
N ALA A 330 19.31 -30.49 -8.66
CA ALA A 330 19.05 -31.92 -8.45
C ALA A 330 17.88 -32.18 -7.48
N LEU A 331 17.69 -31.35 -6.45
CA LEU A 331 16.56 -31.45 -5.52
C LEU A 331 15.24 -31.05 -6.19
N MET A 332 15.25 -29.95 -6.96
CA MET A 332 14.07 -29.40 -7.64
C MET A 332 13.49 -30.35 -8.68
N VAL A 333 14.35 -30.92 -9.52
CA VAL A 333 13.94 -31.89 -10.56
C VAL A 333 13.65 -33.27 -9.99
N GLY A 334 13.83 -33.46 -8.68
CA GLY A 334 13.53 -34.72 -8.00
C GLY A 334 14.56 -35.83 -8.21
N LEU A 335 15.77 -35.51 -8.68
CA LEU A 335 16.89 -36.45 -8.77
C LEU A 335 17.27 -36.99 -7.38
N LEU A 336 17.18 -36.12 -6.35
CA LEU A 336 17.34 -36.49 -4.96
C LEU A 336 16.02 -36.51 -4.21
N LYS A 337 15.72 -37.66 -3.60
CA LYS A 337 14.59 -37.78 -2.68
C LYS A 337 15.00 -37.26 -1.31
N VAL A 338 14.44 -36.13 -0.94
CA VAL A 338 14.48 -35.62 0.44
C VAL A 338 13.62 -36.53 1.32
N GLY A 339 14.20 -37.05 2.40
CA GLY A 339 13.52 -37.87 3.40
C GLY A 339 14.18 -37.77 4.77
N GLY A 340 13.58 -38.41 5.78
CA GLY A 340 14.15 -38.46 7.13
C GLY A 340 14.29 -37.08 7.79
N SER A 341 15.50 -36.76 8.24
CA SER A 341 15.83 -35.52 8.96
C SER A 341 15.72 -34.26 8.10
N ALA A 342 15.84 -34.39 6.78
CA ALA A 342 15.81 -33.26 5.85
C ALA A 342 14.40 -32.89 5.35
N LYS A 343 13.33 -33.44 5.93
CA LYS A 343 11.94 -33.20 5.50
C LYS A 343 11.57 -31.72 5.40
N TYR A 344 12.18 -30.86 6.22
CA TYR A 344 11.98 -29.41 6.17
C TYR A 344 12.32 -28.78 4.81
N LEU A 345 13.08 -29.45 3.93
CA LEU A 345 13.41 -28.97 2.58
C LEU A 345 12.25 -29.00 1.58
N LYS A 346 11.16 -29.71 1.87
CA LYS A 346 10.03 -29.91 0.94
C LYS A 346 8.69 -29.49 1.55
N GLN A 347 8.64 -28.30 2.16
CA GLN A 347 7.47 -27.84 2.90
C GLN A 347 6.86 -26.55 2.33
N THR A 348 6.46 -26.53 1.04
CA THR A 348 5.76 -25.39 0.43
C THR A 348 4.31 -25.29 0.90
N LYS A 349 3.77 -24.06 1.00
CA LYS A 349 2.35 -23.84 1.34
C LYS A 349 1.45 -24.47 0.28
N THR A 350 0.41 -25.19 0.70
CA THR A 350 -0.56 -25.82 -0.22
C THR A 350 -1.53 -24.82 -0.83
N ASN A 351 -1.88 -23.77 -0.09
CA ASN A 351 -2.80 -22.71 -0.49
C ASN A 351 -2.41 -21.39 0.22
N ASN A 352 -2.99 -20.26 -0.19
CA ASN A 352 -2.68 -18.94 0.38
C ASN A 352 -3.39 -18.67 1.72
N HIS A 353 -4.24 -19.60 2.15
CA HIS A 353 -4.95 -19.59 3.43
C HIS A 353 -4.20 -20.33 4.55
N THR A 354 -3.07 -20.95 4.23
CA THR A 354 -2.28 -21.72 5.21
C THR A 354 -1.10 -20.90 5.71
N VAL A 355 -1.11 -20.66 7.02
CA VAL A 355 0.09 -20.23 7.75
C VAL A 355 0.99 -21.45 7.89
N ARG A 356 2.22 -21.34 7.39
CA ARG A 356 3.26 -22.32 7.64
C ARG A 356 4.57 -21.59 7.92
N ALA A 357 5.14 -21.84 9.08
CA ALA A 357 6.47 -21.32 9.45
C ALA A 357 7.34 -22.46 9.96
N THR A 358 8.64 -22.42 9.70
CA THR A 358 9.60 -23.39 10.21
C THR A 358 10.76 -22.68 10.87
N PHE A 359 10.92 -22.89 12.17
CA PHE A 359 12.08 -22.42 12.90
C PHE A 359 13.20 -23.45 12.75
N ILE A 360 14.33 -23.04 12.18
CA ILE A 360 15.45 -23.93 11.86
C ILE A 360 16.62 -23.57 12.77
N TYR A 361 17.20 -24.58 13.41
CA TYR A 361 18.43 -24.51 14.20
C TYR A 361 19.49 -25.36 13.52
N LYS A 362 20.62 -24.77 13.18
CA LYS A 362 21.75 -25.41 12.51
C LYS A 362 22.98 -25.24 13.38
N ALA A 363 23.51 -26.35 13.90
CA ALA A 363 24.73 -26.36 14.68
C ALA A 363 25.80 -27.15 13.95
N LYS A 364 26.98 -26.55 13.74
CA LYS A 364 28.22 -27.24 13.36
C LYS A 364 29.00 -27.54 14.63
N THR A 365 29.85 -28.57 14.57
CA THR A 365 30.65 -29.01 15.73
C THR A 365 32.12 -29.20 15.36
N LYS A 366 32.40 -30.14 14.45
CA LYS A 366 33.73 -30.61 14.09
C LYS A 366 33.85 -30.81 12.59
N GLN A 367 35.06 -30.73 12.09
CA GLN A 367 35.42 -31.06 10.72
C GLN A 367 36.55 -32.08 10.71
N GLU A 368 36.44 -33.07 9.83
CA GLU A 368 37.49 -34.07 9.58
C GLU A 368 37.91 -33.98 8.13
N ASP A 369 39.21 -33.78 7.87
CA ASP A 369 39.78 -33.62 6.54
C ASP A 369 40.94 -34.61 6.33
N LEU A 370 40.85 -35.40 5.26
CA LEU A 370 41.92 -36.22 4.74
C LEU A 370 43.06 -35.34 4.22
N GLN A 371 44.26 -35.56 4.73
CA GLN A 371 45.46 -34.87 4.28
C GLN A 371 46.00 -35.53 3.01
N VAL A 372 45.34 -35.30 1.87
CA VAL A 372 45.60 -35.95 0.56
C VAL A 372 47.07 -35.84 0.12
N SER A 373 47.74 -34.72 0.43
CA SER A 373 49.14 -34.47 0.03
C SER A 373 50.18 -35.16 0.92
N THR A 374 49.77 -35.93 1.93
CA THR A 374 50.69 -36.64 2.84
C THR A 374 51.31 -37.84 2.14
N LYS A 375 52.65 -37.91 2.12
CA LYS A 375 53.39 -39.04 1.51
C LYS A 375 52.99 -40.37 2.15
N GLY A 376 52.86 -41.42 1.34
CA GLY A 376 52.55 -42.78 1.80
C GLY A 376 51.06 -43.10 1.85
N LEU A 377 50.19 -42.12 1.58
CA LEU A 377 48.74 -42.33 1.48
C LEU A 377 48.38 -43.26 0.31
N GLU A 378 49.13 -43.17 -0.79
CA GLU A 378 48.93 -43.96 -2.01
C GLU A 378 49.01 -45.47 -1.79
N LYS A 379 49.69 -45.91 -0.71
CA LYS A 379 49.83 -47.33 -0.35
C LYS A 379 48.54 -47.96 0.14
N TYR A 380 47.61 -47.14 0.62
CA TYR A 380 46.32 -47.59 1.15
C TYR A 380 45.25 -47.64 0.06
N PHE A 381 45.55 -47.14 -1.15
CA PHE A 381 44.58 -47.03 -2.21
C PHE A 381 44.11 -48.38 -2.74
N SER A 382 42.81 -48.48 -2.97
CA SER A 382 42.18 -49.57 -3.68
C SER A 382 42.25 -49.34 -5.18
N SER A 383 42.85 -50.26 -5.94
CA SER A 383 42.82 -50.23 -7.41
C SER A 383 41.37 -50.27 -7.93
N HIS A 384 40.51 -51.07 -7.30
CA HIS A 384 39.08 -51.19 -7.63
C HIS A 384 38.33 -49.86 -7.52
N ALA A 385 38.75 -48.95 -6.63
CA ALA A 385 38.12 -47.63 -6.51
C ALA A 385 38.32 -46.77 -7.76
N PHE A 386 39.50 -46.85 -8.36
CA PHE A 386 39.83 -46.13 -9.59
C PHE A 386 39.25 -46.82 -10.83
N GLU A 387 39.02 -48.13 -10.79
CA GLU A 387 38.37 -48.90 -11.87
C GLU A 387 36.83 -48.74 -11.89
N ASN A 388 36.20 -48.37 -10.76
CA ASN A 388 34.76 -48.19 -10.66
C ASN A 388 34.25 -47.06 -11.60
N LEU A 389 33.67 -47.43 -12.74
CA LEU A 389 33.22 -46.53 -13.81
C LEU A 389 32.12 -45.54 -13.39
N ASP A 390 31.38 -45.84 -12.32
CA ASP A 390 30.31 -44.98 -11.82
C ASP A 390 30.85 -43.88 -10.89
N ALA A 391 31.96 -44.13 -10.19
CA ALA A 391 32.55 -43.16 -9.27
C ALA A 391 33.22 -42.00 -10.01
N THR A 392 32.87 -40.76 -9.69
CA THR A 392 33.55 -39.56 -10.23
C THR A 392 34.38 -38.85 -9.17
N HIS A 393 33.93 -38.89 -7.93
CA HIS A 393 34.50 -38.20 -6.78
C HIS A 393 34.66 -39.14 -5.59
N VAL A 394 35.40 -38.68 -4.59
CA VAL A 394 35.56 -39.32 -3.29
C VAL A 394 35.39 -38.31 -2.17
N VAL A 395 34.81 -38.75 -1.05
CA VAL A 395 34.74 -37.95 0.19
C VAL A 395 36.11 -37.85 0.80
N ILE A 396 36.67 -36.64 0.84
CA ILE A 396 37.94 -36.34 1.51
C ILE A 396 37.74 -35.56 2.80
N GLY A 397 36.55 -35.02 3.05
CA GLY A 397 36.27 -34.36 4.31
C GLY A 397 34.80 -34.37 4.68
N ILE A 398 34.52 -34.22 5.97
CA ILE A 398 33.17 -34.23 6.54
C ILE A 398 33.06 -33.10 7.55
N LYS A 399 32.06 -32.22 7.38
CA LYS A 399 31.63 -31.26 8.39
C LYS A 399 30.47 -31.87 9.17
N TRP A 400 30.62 -31.94 10.48
CA TRP A 400 29.69 -32.56 11.41
C TRP A 400 28.85 -31.51 12.16
N GLY A 401 27.69 -31.93 12.65
CA GLY A 401 26.75 -31.09 13.36
C GLY A 401 25.33 -31.67 13.39
N ALA A 402 24.31 -30.81 13.50
CA ALA A 402 22.92 -31.23 13.36
C ALA A 402 22.03 -30.06 12.96
N ASN A 403 21.04 -30.35 12.11
CA ASN A 403 19.93 -29.44 11.83
C ASN A 403 18.67 -29.93 12.56
N VAL A 404 17.94 -29.02 13.21
CA VAL A 404 16.66 -29.30 13.88
C VAL A 404 15.65 -28.23 13.48
N ALA A 405 14.54 -28.66 12.91
CA ALA A 405 13.48 -27.82 12.37
C ALA A 405 12.14 -28.10 13.06
N ALA A 406 11.49 -27.05 13.56
CA ALA A 406 10.14 -27.09 14.12
C ALA A 406 9.20 -26.35 13.17
N THR A 407 8.24 -27.07 12.61
CA THR A 407 7.24 -26.54 11.67
C THR A 407 5.93 -26.27 12.40
N PHE A 408 5.42 -25.05 12.25
CA PHE A 408 4.15 -24.56 12.76
C PHE A 408 3.18 -24.41 11.59
N GLU A 409 1.97 -24.94 11.71
CA GLU A 409 1.01 -24.95 10.61
C GLU A 409 -0.43 -24.79 11.07
N GLN A 410 -1.19 -23.96 10.34
CA GLN A 410 -2.62 -23.79 10.51
C GLN A 410 -3.25 -23.24 9.22
N THR A 411 -4.45 -23.72 8.88
CA THR A 411 -5.27 -23.14 7.80
C THR A 411 -6.31 -22.19 8.40
N VAL A 412 -6.44 -20.99 7.83
CA VAL A 412 -7.37 -19.94 8.29
C VAL A 412 -8.34 -19.52 7.20
N GLU A 413 -9.51 -19.00 7.58
CA GLU A 413 -10.53 -18.60 6.60
C GLU A 413 -10.23 -17.23 5.96
N LYS A 414 -9.62 -16.30 6.72
CA LYS A 414 -9.37 -14.92 6.26
C LYS A 414 -7.89 -14.71 5.99
N HIS A 415 -7.59 -13.97 4.92
CA HIS A 415 -6.23 -13.59 4.58
C HIS A 415 -5.56 -12.74 5.68
N ASP A 416 -6.29 -11.78 6.28
CA ASP A 416 -5.78 -10.95 7.37
C ASP A 416 -5.31 -11.77 8.60
N ASP A 417 -5.89 -12.96 8.80
CA ASP A 417 -5.45 -13.87 9.87
C ASP A 417 -4.09 -14.51 9.55
N VAL A 418 -3.77 -14.73 8.26
CA VAL A 418 -2.45 -15.26 7.85
C VAL A 418 -1.35 -14.28 8.26
N GLU A 419 -1.45 -13.02 7.82
CA GLU A 419 -0.45 -11.99 8.11
C GLU A 419 -0.29 -11.75 9.62
N ARG A 420 -1.40 -11.77 10.36
CA ARG A 420 -1.44 -11.59 11.81
C ARG A 420 -0.75 -12.73 12.56
N ILE A 421 -1.01 -13.98 12.19
CA ILE A 421 -0.38 -15.15 12.83
C ILE A 421 1.11 -15.23 12.44
N GLU A 422 1.46 -14.96 11.17
CA GLU A 422 2.85 -14.91 10.73
C GLU A 422 3.63 -13.80 11.45
N GLY A 423 3.05 -12.61 11.60
CA GLY A 423 3.63 -11.53 12.38
C GLY A 423 3.83 -11.88 13.85
N THR A 424 2.89 -12.65 14.43
CA THR A 424 2.99 -13.14 15.82
C THR A 424 4.12 -14.17 15.97
N LEU A 425 4.24 -15.10 15.03
CA LEU A 425 5.36 -16.06 15.00
C LEU A 425 6.70 -15.35 14.80
N ALA A 426 6.78 -14.39 13.87
CA ALA A 426 7.97 -13.58 13.65
C ALA A 426 8.38 -12.86 14.95
N ALA A 427 7.45 -12.18 15.62
CA ALA A 427 7.72 -11.50 16.89
C ALA A 427 8.17 -12.44 18.01
N THR A 428 7.59 -13.65 18.06
CA THR A 428 7.92 -14.69 19.05
C THR A 428 9.35 -15.19 18.89
N PHE A 429 9.82 -15.36 17.64
CA PHE A 429 11.17 -15.84 17.35
C PHE A 429 12.20 -14.72 17.04
N ALA A 430 11.77 -13.45 16.95
CA ALA A 430 12.63 -12.30 16.64
C ALA A 430 13.61 -11.92 17.76
N LYS A 431 13.27 -12.22 19.02
CA LYS A 431 14.16 -11.95 20.17
C LYS A 431 14.80 -13.26 20.62
N PRO A 432 16.10 -13.46 20.40
CA PRO A 432 16.78 -14.61 20.93
C PRO A 432 17.05 -14.40 22.42
N THR A 433 16.02 -14.45 23.26
CA THR A 433 16.18 -14.83 24.67
C THR A 433 16.46 -16.33 24.73
N PHE A 434 17.55 -16.78 24.09
CA PHE A 434 18.22 -18.04 24.39
C PHE A 434 19.03 -17.87 25.68
N SER A 435 18.44 -17.30 26.74
CA SER A 435 18.98 -17.49 28.07
C SER A 435 18.57 -18.89 28.49
N ILE A 436 19.54 -19.80 28.43
CA ILE A 436 19.51 -21.19 28.94
C ILE A 436 19.25 -21.24 30.47
N THR A 437 18.81 -20.14 31.08
CA THR A 437 18.42 -20.02 32.48
C THR A 437 17.23 -19.06 32.60
N GLY A 438 16.04 -19.62 32.88
CA GLY A 438 14.97 -18.95 33.64
C GLY A 438 13.98 -18.08 32.85
N ASP A 439 12.70 -18.46 32.93
CA ASP A 439 11.49 -17.63 32.83
C ASP A 439 11.56 -16.36 31.96
N ALA A 440 11.53 -16.54 30.64
CA ALA A 440 11.07 -15.49 29.74
C ALA A 440 9.57 -15.69 29.47
N ASN A 441 8.72 -15.11 30.31
CA ASN A 441 7.29 -14.99 29.99
C ASN A 441 7.14 -14.14 28.72
N LEU A 442 6.78 -14.78 27.60
CA LEU A 442 6.34 -14.11 26.37
C LEU A 442 5.18 -13.18 26.73
N LYS A 443 5.38 -11.86 26.60
CA LYS A 443 4.32 -10.85 26.74
C LYS A 443 3.43 -10.91 25.49
N CYS A 444 2.60 -11.93 25.40
CA CYS A 444 1.54 -12.04 24.40
C CYS A 444 0.23 -11.55 24.99
N ASN A 445 -0.55 -10.81 24.20
CA ASN A 445 -1.95 -10.53 24.55
C ASN A 445 -2.80 -11.82 24.39
N ASN A 446 -4.06 -11.79 24.85
CA ASN A 446 -4.91 -12.98 24.84
C ASN A 446 -5.21 -13.52 23.44
N GLU A 447 -5.30 -12.63 22.43
CA GLU A 447 -5.53 -13.01 21.03
C GLU A 447 -4.30 -13.72 20.44
N GLN A 448 -3.09 -13.16 20.63
CA GLN A 448 -1.83 -13.77 20.22
C GLN A 448 -1.62 -15.14 20.87
N LYS A 449 -2.02 -15.31 22.13
CA LYS A 449 -1.95 -16.63 22.77
C LYS A 449 -2.88 -17.65 22.12
N ALA A 450 -4.11 -17.26 21.81
CA ALA A 450 -5.07 -18.14 21.16
C ALA A 450 -4.59 -18.60 19.78
N ASP A 451 -3.98 -17.72 18.99
CA ASP A 451 -3.39 -18.08 17.69
C ASP A 451 -2.27 -19.10 17.81
N LEU A 452 -1.38 -18.91 18.78
CA LEU A 452 -0.23 -19.78 18.98
C LEU A 452 -0.65 -21.16 19.51
N GLU A 453 -1.75 -21.23 20.24
CA GLU A 453 -2.35 -22.48 20.74
C GLU A 453 -3.08 -23.27 19.66
N SER A 454 -3.54 -22.64 18.57
CA SER A 454 -4.21 -23.32 17.45
C SER A 454 -3.26 -23.94 16.41
N LEU A 455 -1.96 -23.68 16.50
CA LEU A 455 -0.96 -24.19 15.57
C LEU A 455 -0.69 -25.69 15.78
N THR A 456 -0.60 -26.42 14.68
CA THR A 456 -0.04 -27.78 14.68
C THR A 456 1.48 -27.69 14.64
N ILE A 457 2.15 -28.39 15.54
CA ILE A 457 3.61 -28.40 15.66
C ILE A 457 4.15 -29.77 15.24
N SER A 458 5.16 -29.77 14.37
CA SER A 458 5.90 -30.97 13.99
C SER A 458 7.40 -30.72 13.97
N PHE A 459 8.20 -31.75 14.24
CA PHE A 459 9.67 -31.67 14.18
C PHE A 459 10.23 -32.54 13.06
N SER A 460 11.29 -32.04 12.44
CA SER A 460 12.17 -32.80 11.58
C SER A 460 13.61 -32.40 11.85
N GLY A 461 14.56 -33.31 11.73
CA GLY A 461 15.95 -32.98 11.97
C GLY A 461 16.82 -34.19 12.29
N ASP A 462 18.10 -33.91 12.47
CA ASP A 462 19.19 -34.88 12.64
C ASP A 462 19.28 -35.42 14.08
N VAL A 463 18.41 -34.93 14.97
CA VAL A 463 18.32 -35.32 16.37
C VAL A 463 16.97 -35.98 16.63
N LEU A 464 16.97 -37.08 17.39
CA LEU A 464 15.75 -37.76 17.79
C LEU A 464 15.03 -36.95 18.89
N ILE A 465 13.78 -36.58 18.63
CA ILE A 465 12.90 -35.92 19.59
C ILE A 465 11.75 -36.88 19.88
N GLU A 466 11.81 -37.56 21.02
CA GLU A 466 10.85 -38.62 21.38
C GLU A 466 9.43 -38.08 21.63
N ASN A 467 9.33 -36.94 22.31
CA ASN A 467 8.06 -36.30 22.65
C ASN A 467 7.95 -34.95 21.98
N CYS A 468 7.20 -34.88 20.88
CA CYS A 468 6.95 -33.64 20.16
C CYS A 468 6.05 -32.72 21.03
N PRO A 469 6.52 -31.51 21.39
CA PRO A 469 5.73 -30.57 22.15
C PRO A 469 4.53 -30.07 21.32
N ARG A 470 3.48 -29.64 22.02
CA ARG A 470 2.26 -29.03 21.44
C ARG A 470 2.16 -27.52 21.67
N THR A 471 3.13 -26.95 22.38
CA THR A 471 3.17 -25.52 22.70
C THR A 471 4.51 -24.94 22.30
N ILE A 472 4.54 -23.64 22.03
CA ILE A 472 5.77 -22.92 21.70
C ILE A 472 6.77 -22.99 22.85
N ASP A 473 6.34 -22.87 24.10
CA ASP A 473 7.23 -23.03 25.26
C ASP A 473 7.88 -24.42 25.29
N GLY A 474 7.11 -25.45 24.92
CA GLY A 474 7.63 -26.81 24.76
C GLY A 474 8.68 -26.90 23.65
N VAL A 475 8.46 -26.21 22.52
CA VAL A 475 9.44 -26.11 21.43
C VAL A 475 10.73 -25.44 21.90
N MET A 476 10.63 -24.34 22.63
CA MET A 476 11.80 -23.61 23.16
C MET A 476 12.60 -24.46 24.16
N ASN A 477 11.92 -25.25 25.00
CA ASN A 477 12.58 -26.20 25.90
C ASN A 477 13.34 -27.30 25.13
N VAL A 478 12.77 -27.81 24.03
CA VAL A 478 13.46 -28.76 23.16
C VAL A 478 14.73 -28.14 22.57
N TYR A 479 14.64 -26.93 22.00
CA TYR A 479 15.81 -26.22 21.45
C TYR A 479 16.90 -25.95 22.49
N GLY A 480 16.53 -25.65 23.74
CA GLY A 480 17.50 -25.51 24.84
C GLY A 480 18.29 -26.79 25.13
N LYS A 481 17.75 -27.97 24.80
CA LYS A 481 18.40 -29.27 24.99
C LYS A 481 19.18 -29.76 23.77
N VAL A 482 18.98 -29.18 22.58
CA VAL A 482 19.64 -29.62 21.34
C VAL A 482 21.17 -29.72 21.47
N PRO A 483 21.90 -28.75 22.06
CA PRO A 483 23.36 -28.88 22.24
C PRO A 483 23.78 -30.13 23.02
N SER A 484 23.02 -30.48 24.08
CA SER A 484 23.28 -31.69 24.88
C SER A 484 22.98 -32.98 24.11
N MET A 485 21.93 -32.96 23.27
CA MET A 485 21.58 -34.07 22.39
C MET A 485 22.67 -34.30 21.34
N ILE A 486 23.18 -33.23 20.70
CA ILE A 486 24.30 -33.32 19.76
C ILE A 486 25.55 -33.89 20.44
N LYS A 487 25.84 -33.47 21.68
CA LYS A 487 26.99 -33.98 22.45
C LYS A 487 26.92 -35.48 22.71
N SER A 488 25.71 -36.05 22.82
CA SER A 488 25.50 -37.49 22.99
C SER A 488 25.65 -38.30 21.69
N LEU A 489 25.70 -37.64 20.54
CA LEU A 489 25.79 -38.27 19.23
C LEU A 489 27.23 -38.30 18.70
N ASN A 490 27.70 -39.49 18.30
CA ASN A 490 28.97 -39.68 17.59
C ASN A 490 30.17 -39.00 18.29
N ASP A 491 30.36 -39.28 19.59
CA ASP A 491 31.41 -38.69 20.43
C ASP A 491 31.43 -37.14 20.41
N GLY A 492 30.24 -36.56 20.35
CA GLY A 492 30.01 -35.12 20.30
C GLY A 492 30.26 -34.46 18.95
N LYS A 493 30.46 -35.24 17.89
CA LYS A 493 30.45 -34.73 16.51
C LYS A 493 29.03 -34.44 16.02
N GLY A 494 28.03 -35.21 16.44
CA GLY A 494 26.71 -35.15 15.80
C GLY A 494 26.66 -35.90 14.47
N GLN A 495 25.77 -35.48 13.58
CA GLN A 495 25.50 -36.04 12.26
C GLN A 495 26.26 -35.33 11.13
N GLN A 496 26.23 -35.91 9.94
CA GLN A 496 26.92 -35.41 8.76
C GLN A 496 26.12 -34.29 8.12
N LEU A 497 26.70 -33.09 8.01
CA LEU A 497 26.04 -31.94 7.40
C LEU A 497 26.51 -31.70 5.96
N THR A 498 27.82 -31.82 5.73
CA THR A 498 28.44 -31.52 4.43
C THR A 498 29.63 -32.44 4.18
N TYR A 499 29.74 -32.92 2.95
CA TYR A 499 30.91 -33.61 2.41
C TYR A 499 31.80 -32.65 1.63
N ILE A 500 33.11 -32.84 1.74
CA ILE A 500 34.10 -32.22 0.87
C ILE A 500 34.54 -33.30 -0.11
N LEU A 501 34.21 -33.09 -1.38
CA LEU A 501 34.45 -34.02 -2.46
C LEU A 501 35.66 -33.58 -3.29
N CYS A 502 36.48 -34.54 -3.68
CA CYS A 502 37.57 -34.36 -4.62
C CYS A 502 37.44 -35.37 -5.76
N SER A 503 37.69 -34.96 -7.00
CA SER A 503 37.58 -35.88 -8.13
C SER A 503 38.64 -36.97 -8.07
N LEU A 504 38.30 -38.19 -8.48
CA LEU A 504 39.28 -39.30 -8.46
C LEU A 504 40.50 -39.02 -9.35
N LYS A 505 40.30 -38.27 -10.44
CA LYS A 505 41.38 -37.80 -11.31
C LYS A 505 42.38 -36.93 -10.54
N GLN A 506 41.89 -35.95 -9.79
CA GLN A 506 42.77 -35.08 -8.98
C GLN A 506 43.47 -35.85 -7.86
N ILE A 507 42.78 -36.81 -7.21
CA ILE A 507 43.43 -37.66 -6.20
C ILE A 507 44.60 -38.42 -6.80
N ALA A 508 44.42 -39.04 -7.97
CA ALA A 508 45.50 -39.74 -8.68
C ALA A 508 46.65 -38.80 -9.04
N GLU A 509 46.35 -37.60 -9.54
CA GLU A 509 47.35 -36.57 -9.88
C GLU A 509 48.12 -36.06 -8.65
N MET A 510 47.43 -35.72 -7.56
CA MET A 510 48.02 -35.18 -6.32
C MET A 510 48.92 -36.20 -5.62
N THR A 511 48.56 -37.47 -5.69
CA THR A 511 49.32 -38.56 -5.07
C THR A 511 50.33 -39.23 -5.99
N LYS A 512 50.37 -38.83 -7.27
CA LYS A 512 51.19 -39.46 -8.32
C LYS A 512 50.90 -40.97 -8.46
N PHE A 513 49.65 -41.37 -8.24
CA PHE A 513 49.20 -42.73 -8.45
C PHE A 513 48.88 -42.94 -9.93
N GLU A 514 49.63 -43.80 -10.60
CA GLU A 514 49.52 -44.01 -12.05
C GLU A 514 48.22 -44.73 -12.41
N GLN A 515 47.18 -43.96 -12.71
CA GLN A 515 45.88 -44.44 -13.20
C GLN A 515 45.35 -43.51 -14.29
N ASN A 516 44.79 -44.10 -15.36
CA ASN A 516 44.18 -43.33 -16.43
C ASN A 516 42.68 -43.14 -16.17
N ILE A 517 42.31 -41.99 -15.64
CA ILE A 517 40.92 -41.65 -15.29
C ILE A 517 40.39 -40.63 -16.31
N THR A 518 39.52 -41.08 -17.21
CA THR A 518 38.97 -40.28 -18.32
C THR A 518 37.56 -39.76 -18.08
N ARG A 519 37.02 -39.91 -16.87
CA ARG A 519 35.65 -39.53 -16.52
C ARG A 519 35.49 -38.01 -16.60
N MET A 520 34.70 -37.54 -17.57
CA MET A 520 34.32 -36.14 -17.68
C MET A 520 33.02 -35.88 -16.91
N VAL A 521 33.02 -34.78 -16.16
CA VAL A 521 31.85 -34.24 -15.50
C VAL A 521 31.68 -32.80 -15.99
N LYS A 522 30.48 -32.46 -16.43
CA LYS A 522 30.06 -31.07 -16.68
C LYS A 522 29.09 -30.66 -15.57
N GLU A 523 29.15 -29.42 -15.13
CA GLU A 523 28.10 -28.81 -14.31
C GLU A 523 27.16 -28.01 -15.21
N VAL A 524 25.92 -27.82 -14.75
CA VAL A 524 24.97 -26.97 -15.46
C VAL A 524 25.25 -25.52 -15.08
N SER A 525 25.26 -24.62 -16.05
CA SER A 525 25.48 -23.20 -15.81
C SER A 525 24.44 -22.59 -14.86
N GLU A 526 24.90 -21.73 -13.94
CA GLU A 526 24.01 -21.07 -12.95
C GLU A 526 22.89 -20.27 -13.61
N GLN A 527 23.12 -19.72 -14.82
CA GLN A 527 22.09 -19.02 -15.58
C GLN A 527 20.90 -19.93 -15.89
N ILE A 528 21.14 -21.18 -16.31
CA ILE A 528 20.06 -22.15 -16.58
C ILE A 528 19.39 -22.56 -15.27
N ILE A 529 20.17 -22.79 -14.21
CA ILE A 529 19.64 -23.15 -12.89
C ILE A 529 18.66 -22.07 -12.41
N ASN A 530 19.04 -20.80 -12.47
CA ASN A 530 18.19 -19.68 -12.05
C ASN A 530 16.90 -19.56 -12.90
N ARG A 531 16.95 -19.89 -14.19
CA ARG A 531 15.76 -19.95 -15.05
C ARG A 531 14.82 -21.08 -14.65
N ILE A 532 15.35 -22.25 -14.35
CA ILE A 532 14.58 -23.40 -13.83
C ILE A 532 13.99 -23.08 -12.45
N GLU A 533 14.75 -22.42 -11.58
CA GLU A 533 14.26 -21.91 -10.30
C GLU A 533 13.02 -21.04 -10.47
N ASN A 534 13.09 -20.04 -11.33
CA ASN A 534 11.96 -19.16 -11.58
C ASN A 534 10.75 -19.90 -12.17
N ILE A 535 10.97 -20.89 -13.04
CA ILE A 535 9.87 -21.73 -13.57
C ILE A 535 9.17 -22.50 -12.45
N PHE A 536 9.93 -23.16 -11.57
CA PHE A 536 9.31 -23.91 -10.47
C PHE A 536 8.63 -22.98 -9.45
N GLU A 537 9.15 -21.77 -9.19
CA GLU A 537 8.46 -20.78 -8.37
C GLU A 537 7.11 -20.36 -8.99
N GLN A 538 7.08 -20.12 -10.31
CA GLN A 538 5.83 -19.84 -11.02
C GLN A 538 4.85 -21.02 -10.93
N MET A 539 5.33 -22.25 -11.07
CA MET A 539 4.48 -23.44 -10.94
C MET A 539 3.89 -23.57 -9.53
N ASP A 540 4.70 -23.40 -8.48
CA ASP A 540 4.24 -23.43 -7.10
C ASP A 540 3.17 -22.33 -6.85
N ASP A 541 3.32 -21.14 -7.42
CA ASP A 541 2.34 -20.05 -7.35
C ASP A 541 1.02 -20.42 -8.04
N GLU A 542 1.08 -21.00 -9.24
CA GLU A 542 -0.10 -21.38 -9.99
C GLU A 542 -0.83 -22.59 -9.37
N GLU A 543 -0.10 -23.56 -8.80
CA GLU A 543 -0.70 -24.66 -8.03
C GLU A 543 -1.48 -24.12 -6.83
N ARG A 544 -0.89 -23.17 -6.09
CA ARG A 544 -1.57 -22.51 -4.96
C ARG A 544 -2.85 -21.79 -5.38
N LYS A 545 -2.84 -21.06 -6.50
CA LYS A 545 -4.05 -20.40 -7.02
C LYS A 545 -5.14 -21.39 -7.42
N LEU A 546 -4.77 -22.53 -8.00
CA LEU A 546 -5.72 -23.60 -8.33
C LEU A 546 -6.32 -24.22 -7.06
N ASN A 547 -5.50 -24.46 -6.03
CA ASN A 547 -5.96 -24.94 -4.72
C ASN A 547 -6.88 -23.92 -4.05
N ASP A 548 -6.53 -22.63 -4.02
CA ASP A 548 -7.40 -21.56 -3.51
C ASP A 548 -8.75 -21.55 -4.24
N PHE A 549 -8.75 -21.70 -5.56
CA PHE A 549 -9.99 -21.74 -6.33
C PHE A 549 -10.84 -22.96 -5.97
N LEU A 550 -10.22 -24.12 -5.76
CA LEU A 550 -10.93 -25.31 -5.31
C LEU A 550 -11.50 -25.14 -3.90
N ASP A 551 -10.74 -24.50 -3.00
CA ASP A 551 -11.16 -24.18 -1.63
C ASP A 551 -12.33 -23.18 -1.61
N ASP A 552 -12.34 -22.20 -2.51
CA ASP A 552 -13.46 -21.27 -2.70
C ASP A 552 -14.74 -21.97 -3.17
N ILE A 553 -14.61 -22.97 -4.05
CA ILE A 553 -15.76 -23.71 -4.62
C ILE A 553 -16.28 -24.76 -3.64
N ASN A 554 -15.40 -25.39 -2.86
CA ASN A 554 -15.73 -26.53 -1.97
C ASN A 554 -16.97 -26.27 -1.08
N PRO A 555 -17.08 -25.13 -0.36
CA PRO A 555 -18.26 -24.80 0.45
C PRO A 555 -19.56 -24.65 -0.34
N TRP A 556 -19.48 -24.43 -1.65
CA TRP A 556 -20.61 -24.20 -2.56
C TRP A 556 -20.93 -25.41 -3.44
N LYS A 557 -20.16 -26.50 -3.32
CA LYS A 557 -20.27 -27.71 -4.15
C LYS A 557 -21.70 -28.28 -4.30
N LYS A 558 -22.55 -28.17 -3.27
CA LYS A 558 -23.94 -28.67 -3.31
C LYS A 558 -24.91 -27.74 -4.06
N PHE A 559 -24.51 -26.50 -4.29
CA PHE A 559 -25.33 -25.43 -4.87
C PHE A 559 -24.87 -25.05 -6.28
N LEU A 560 -23.83 -25.70 -6.80
CA LEU A 560 -23.27 -25.47 -8.12
C LEU A 560 -23.42 -26.74 -8.98
N PRO A 561 -23.42 -26.61 -10.32
CA PRO A 561 -23.34 -27.76 -11.21
C PRO A 561 -22.14 -28.64 -10.87
N ARG A 562 -22.37 -29.95 -10.71
CA ARG A 562 -21.31 -30.91 -10.34
C ARG A 562 -20.13 -30.89 -11.34
N GLN A 563 -20.42 -30.66 -12.62
CA GLN A 563 -19.43 -30.58 -13.68
C GLN A 563 -18.38 -29.49 -13.45
N TRP A 564 -18.75 -28.37 -12.82
CA TRP A 564 -17.82 -27.28 -12.54
C TRP A 564 -16.80 -27.65 -11.48
N PHE A 565 -17.25 -28.35 -10.43
CA PHE A 565 -16.34 -28.86 -9.40
C PHE A 565 -15.39 -29.92 -9.98
N ASP A 566 -15.94 -30.85 -10.75
CA ASP A 566 -15.15 -31.93 -11.36
C ASP A 566 -14.13 -31.36 -12.36
N LEU A 567 -14.47 -30.29 -13.09
CA LEU A 567 -13.58 -29.57 -14.01
C LEU A 567 -12.36 -28.96 -13.30
N VAL A 568 -12.56 -28.19 -12.23
CA VAL A 568 -11.44 -27.56 -11.49
C VAL A 568 -10.57 -28.62 -10.83
N LYS A 569 -11.18 -29.66 -10.25
CA LYS A 569 -10.45 -30.77 -9.66
C LYS A 569 -9.63 -31.53 -10.71
N GLN A 570 -10.18 -31.76 -11.90
CA GLN A 570 -9.47 -32.38 -13.01
C GLN A 570 -8.29 -31.52 -13.44
N LYS A 571 -8.48 -30.20 -13.60
CA LYS A 571 -7.40 -29.27 -13.97
C LYS A 571 -6.22 -29.32 -13.01
N LEU A 572 -6.46 -29.40 -11.70
CA LEU A 572 -5.42 -29.56 -10.69
C LEU A 572 -4.71 -30.93 -10.80
N SER A 573 -5.46 -32.00 -11.07
CA SER A 573 -4.87 -33.33 -11.30
C SER A 573 -3.96 -33.34 -12.54
N ASP A 574 -4.41 -32.73 -13.64
CA ASP A 574 -3.66 -32.63 -14.88
C ASP A 574 -2.39 -31.77 -14.70
N PHE A 575 -2.50 -30.69 -13.92
CA PHE A 575 -1.35 -29.86 -13.53
C PHE A 575 -0.27 -30.69 -12.82
N ASN A 576 -0.65 -31.45 -11.79
CA ASN A 576 0.28 -32.26 -11.01
C ASN A 576 0.95 -33.37 -11.85
N GLU A 577 0.23 -33.92 -12.83
CA GLU A 577 0.79 -34.92 -13.74
C GLU A 577 1.83 -34.31 -14.70
N GLU A 578 1.52 -33.16 -15.30
CA GLU A 578 2.42 -32.44 -16.21
C GLU A 578 3.65 -31.87 -15.48
N GLU A 579 3.49 -31.36 -14.26
CA GLU A 579 4.63 -30.96 -13.41
C GLU A 579 5.58 -32.14 -13.19
N LEU A 580 5.03 -33.30 -12.83
CA LEU A 580 5.82 -34.47 -12.52
C LEU A 580 6.55 -35.01 -13.77
N LYS A 581 5.92 -34.89 -14.94
CA LYS A 581 6.54 -35.19 -16.24
C LYS A 581 7.69 -34.23 -16.55
N LEU A 582 7.50 -32.92 -16.38
CA LEU A 582 8.55 -31.91 -16.57
C LEU A 582 9.75 -32.18 -15.63
N LYS A 583 9.50 -32.47 -14.35
CA LYS A 583 10.54 -32.84 -13.37
C LYS A 583 11.34 -34.07 -13.84
N ARG A 584 10.67 -35.11 -14.35
CA ARG A 584 11.34 -36.31 -14.88
C ARG A 584 12.20 -36.01 -16.11
N GLU A 585 11.69 -35.22 -17.05
CA GLU A 585 12.43 -34.84 -18.27
C GLU A 585 13.69 -34.01 -17.92
N LEU A 586 13.54 -32.99 -17.07
CA LEU A 586 14.66 -32.19 -16.57
C LEU A 586 15.67 -33.04 -15.78
N SER A 587 15.21 -33.97 -14.94
CA SER A 587 16.08 -34.88 -14.20
C SER A 587 16.90 -35.78 -15.12
N SER A 588 16.30 -36.30 -16.19
CA SER A 588 17.01 -37.13 -17.17
C SER A 588 18.07 -36.31 -17.91
N LEU A 589 17.69 -35.11 -18.39
CA LEU A 589 18.60 -34.20 -19.08
C LEU A 589 19.76 -33.76 -18.19
N LEU A 590 19.50 -33.49 -16.90
CA LEU A 590 20.55 -33.13 -15.94
C LEU A 590 21.63 -34.21 -15.86
N VAL A 591 21.23 -35.48 -15.72
CA VAL A 591 22.18 -36.61 -15.66
C VAL A 591 22.94 -36.76 -16.98
N ASP A 592 22.27 -36.59 -18.13
CA ASP A 592 22.91 -36.68 -19.44
C ASP A 592 23.92 -35.54 -19.70
N ILE A 593 23.58 -34.31 -19.34
CA ILE A 593 24.49 -33.16 -19.44
C ILE A 593 25.71 -33.38 -18.53
N ARG A 594 25.48 -33.74 -17.26
CA ARG A 594 26.58 -34.01 -16.31
C ARG A 594 27.49 -35.16 -16.76
N SER A 595 26.93 -36.11 -17.51
CA SER A 595 27.65 -37.24 -18.09
C SER A 595 28.27 -36.94 -19.47
N ASN A 596 28.18 -35.71 -19.97
CA ASN A 596 28.62 -35.32 -21.31
C ASN A 596 27.97 -36.13 -22.45
N ARG A 597 26.71 -36.57 -22.26
CA ARG A 597 25.88 -37.26 -23.26
C ARG A 597 24.89 -36.32 -23.96
N ALA A 598 24.68 -35.13 -23.40
CA ALA A 598 23.83 -34.08 -23.97
C ALA A 598 24.48 -32.71 -23.74
N GLU A 599 24.12 -31.75 -24.59
CA GLU A 599 24.49 -30.34 -24.44
C GLU A 599 23.38 -29.58 -23.70
N GLU A 600 23.75 -28.49 -23.02
CA GLU A 600 22.83 -27.64 -22.26
C GLU A 600 21.70 -27.06 -23.13
N SER A 601 21.90 -26.93 -24.44
CA SER A 601 20.90 -26.42 -25.38
C SER A 601 19.58 -27.21 -25.37
N LYS A 602 19.61 -28.52 -25.11
CA LYS A 602 18.38 -29.33 -24.98
C LYS A 602 17.56 -28.95 -23.75
N MET A 603 18.22 -28.60 -22.65
CA MET A 603 17.57 -28.12 -21.44
C MET A 603 17.02 -26.71 -21.65
N ILE A 604 17.75 -25.85 -22.36
CA ILE A 604 17.28 -24.51 -22.76
C ILE A 604 16.02 -24.60 -23.62
N GLU A 605 15.98 -25.50 -24.61
CA GLU A 605 14.81 -25.70 -25.46
C GLU A 605 13.55 -26.07 -24.65
N LEU A 606 13.70 -26.91 -23.63
CA LEU A 606 12.60 -27.30 -22.75
C LEU A 606 12.08 -26.11 -21.92
N ILE A 607 13.00 -25.29 -21.38
CA ILE A 607 12.71 -24.10 -20.58
C ILE A 607 12.09 -22.98 -21.43
N ASP A 608 12.60 -22.74 -22.64
CA ASP A 608 12.12 -21.69 -23.55
C ASP A 608 10.67 -21.94 -23.97
N ASN A 609 10.25 -23.20 -24.02
CA ASN A 609 8.88 -23.59 -24.37
C ASN A 609 7.91 -23.57 -23.17
N PHE A 610 8.37 -23.25 -21.96
CA PHE A 610 7.54 -23.31 -20.75
C PHE A 610 6.33 -22.36 -20.79
N SER A 611 6.40 -21.22 -21.47
CA SER A 611 5.26 -20.28 -21.61
C SER A 611 4.02 -20.89 -22.26
N LYS A 612 4.15 -22.02 -22.96
CA LYS A 612 3.05 -22.78 -23.58
C LYS A 612 2.70 -24.04 -22.80
N HIS A 613 3.39 -24.30 -21.69
CA HIS A 613 3.23 -25.50 -20.89
C HIS A 613 1.91 -25.45 -20.09
N PRO A 614 1.21 -26.58 -19.85
CA PRO A 614 -0.05 -26.59 -19.09
C PRO A 614 0.04 -26.04 -17.66
N CYS A 615 1.24 -26.02 -17.10
CA CYS A 615 1.56 -25.49 -15.76
C CYS A 615 2.03 -24.02 -15.78
N SER A 616 2.05 -23.36 -16.94
CA SER A 616 2.51 -21.97 -17.06
C SER A 616 1.45 -20.99 -16.53
N PRO A 617 1.87 -19.79 -16.07
CA PRO A 617 0.96 -18.73 -15.70
C PRO A 617 -0.09 -18.42 -16.78
N GLU A 618 0.32 -18.36 -18.05
CA GLU A 618 -0.60 -18.08 -19.17
C GLU A 618 -1.67 -19.15 -19.34
N SER A 619 -1.30 -20.43 -19.17
CA SER A 619 -2.24 -21.55 -19.27
C SER A 619 -3.25 -21.57 -18.12
N ILE A 620 -2.82 -21.17 -16.92
CA ILE A 620 -3.68 -21.14 -15.73
C ILE A 620 -4.54 -19.87 -15.70
N GLU A 621 -4.02 -18.72 -16.10
CA GLU A 621 -4.79 -17.49 -16.28
C GLU A 621 -5.90 -17.68 -17.32
N LYS A 622 -5.57 -18.30 -18.45
CA LYS A 622 -6.58 -18.65 -19.47
C LYS A 622 -7.67 -19.55 -18.89
N PHE A 623 -7.31 -20.57 -18.11
CA PHE A 623 -8.29 -21.43 -17.44
C PHE A 623 -9.18 -20.64 -16.48
N PHE A 624 -8.64 -19.70 -15.70
CA PHE A 624 -9.46 -18.86 -14.82
C PHE A 624 -10.38 -17.91 -15.59
N TYR A 625 -9.93 -17.36 -16.72
CA TYR A 625 -10.75 -16.50 -17.57
C TYR A 625 -11.93 -17.28 -18.19
N GLU A 626 -11.66 -18.46 -18.76
CA GLU A 626 -12.68 -19.33 -19.34
C GLU A 626 -13.70 -19.84 -18.32
N ASN A 627 -13.38 -19.78 -17.02
CA ASN A 627 -14.20 -20.28 -15.91
C ASN A 627 -14.51 -19.20 -14.86
N GLU A 628 -14.45 -17.91 -15.24
CA GLU A 628 -14.74 -16.78 -14.34
C GLU A 628 -16.19 -16.82 -13.85
N ASN A 629 -17.07 -17.36 -14.70
CA ASN A 629 -18.48 -17.56 -14.47
C ASN A 629 -18.76 -18.33 -13.15
N ILE A 630 -17.91 -19.31 -12.79
CA ILE A 630 -17.98 -20.03 -11.50
C ILE A 630 -17.80 -19.06 -10.31
N LYS A 631 -16.79 -18.18 -10.38
CA LYS A 631 -16.51 -17.18 -9.31
C LYS A 631 -17.66 -16.17 -9.21
N THR A 632 -18.15 -15.70 -10.34
CA THR A 632 -19.29 -14.78 -10.42
C THR A 632 -20.55 -15.42 -9.83
N LYS A 633 -20.81 -16.68 -10.13
CA LYS A 633 -21.93 -17.44 -9.56
C LYS A 633 -21.84 -17.54 -8.04
N ILE A 634 -20.67 -17.90 -7.51
CA ILE A 634 -20.45 -17.97 -6.05
C ILE A 634 -20.68 -16.59 -5.40
N LYS A 635 -20.19 -15.51 -6.00
CA LYS A 635 -20.42 -14.13 -5.51
C LYS A 635 -21.92 -13.79 -5.51
N THR A 636 -22.64 -14.13 -6.57
CA THR A 636 -24.10 -13.95 -6.68
C THR A 636 -24.84 -14.71 -5.59
N LEU A 637 -24.54 -16.00 -5.40
CA LEU A 637 -25.18 -16.82 -4.37
C LEU A 637 -24.86 -16.32 -2.95
N LYS A 638 -23.60 -15.94 -2.69
CA LYS A 638 -23.17 -15.29 -1.42
C LYS A 638 -23.99 -14.02 -1.14
N ARG A 639 -24.26 -13.20 -2.15
CA ARG A 639 -25.04 -11.96 -2.00
C ARG A 639 -26.51 -12.22 -1.68
N ILE A 640 -27.11 -13.25 -2.26
CA ILE A 640 -28.54 -13.58 -2.08
C ILE A 640 -28.76 -14.30 -0.74
N SER A 641 -27.92 -15.31 -0.45
CA SER A 641 -28.04 -16.17 0.73
C SER A 641 -26.65 -16.51 1.29
N PRO A 642 -26.07 -15.63 2.14
CA PRO A 642 -24.79 -15.89 2.79
C PRO A 642 -24.77 -17.21 3.58
N ASP A 643 -25.87 -17.51 4.28
CA ASP A 643 -26.04 -18.72 5.11
C ASP A 643 -26.47 -19.95 4.31
N LYS A 644 -26.72 -19.82 3.00
CA LYS A 644 -27.16 -20.89 2.08
C LYS A 644 -28.52 -21.52 2.39
N LYS A 645 -29.25 -21.00 3.39
CA LYS A 645 -30.52 -21.57 3.88
C LYS A 645 -31.65 -21.50 2.85
N GLU A 646 -31.66 -20.44 2.04
CA GLU A 646 -32.72 -20.20 1.05
C GLU A 646 -32.41 -20.83 -0.32
N LEU A 647 -31.26 -21.48 -0.48
CA LEU A 647 -30.83 -22.05 -1.77
C LEU A 647 -31.33 -23.49 -1.93
N LEU A 648 -32.13 -23.74 -2.96
CA LEU A 648 -32.68 -25.06 -3.22
C LEU A 648 -31.67 -25.96 -3.93
N THR A 649 -31.32 -27.07 -3.28
CA THR A 649 -30.38 -28.07 -3.84
C THR A 649 -31.08 -29.20 -4.60
N LYS A 650 -32.39 -29.38 -4.43
CA LYS A 650 -33.22 -30.37 -5.12
C LYS A 650 -34.66 -29.85 -5.27
N ILE A 651 -35.22 -29.99 -6.46
CA ILE A 651 -36.64 -29.72 -6.74
C ILE A 651 -37.08 -30.51 -7.99
N THR A 652 -38.31 -31.02 -7.99
CA THR A 652 -38.89 -31.79 -9.12
C THR A 652 -40.08 -31.09 -9.77
N SER A 653 -40.86 -30.34 -9.00
CA SER A 653 -41.98 -29.50 -9.45
C SER A 653 -42.08 -28.28 -8.53
N ILE A 654 -42.41 -27.11 -9.11
CA ILE A 654 -42.64 -25.88 -8.36
C ILE A 654 -43.98 -25.99 -7.61
N GLU A 655 -44.99 -26.59 -8.24
CA GLU A 655 -46.32 -26.79 -7.69
C GLU A 655 -46.28 -27.69 -6.45
N ASP A 656 -45.57 -28.82 -6.52
CA ASP A 656 -45.38 -29.71 -5.35
C ASP A 656 -44.61 -28.98 -4.24
N PHE A 657 -43.60 -28.19 -4.59
CA PHE A 657 -42.79 -27.45 -3.63
C PHE A 657 -43.60 -26.39 -2.87
N ILE A 658 -44.44 -25.59 -3.55
CA ILE A 658 -45.28 -24.59 -2.87
C ILE A 658 -46.41 -25.22 -2.04
N GLN A 659 -46.79 -26.47 -2.34
CA GLN A 659 -47.78 -27.21 -1.57
C GLN A 659 -47.33 -27.46 -0.13
N ASP A 660 -46.02 -27.67 0.08
CA ASP A 660 -45.42 -27.84 1.41
C ASP A 660 -45.52 -26.58 2.29
N PHE A 661 -45.84 -25.43 1.70
CA PHE A 661 -45.93 -24.12 2.34
C PHE A 661 -47.35 -23.52 2.22
N TYR A 662 -48.39 -24.36 2.32
CA TYR A 662 -49.78 -23.95 2.09
C TYR A 662 -50.22 -22.73 2.92
N ASP A 663 -49.85 -22.66 4.19
CA ASP A 663 -50.26 -21.58 5.11
C ASP A 663 -49.36 -20.34 5.06
N ASP A 664 -48.30 -20.38 4.26
CA ASP A 664 -47.27 -19.36 4.12
C ASP A 664 -47.41 -18.58 2.80
N ASP A 665 -46.82 -17.38 2.80
CA ASP A 665 -46.58 -16.56 1.62
C ASP A 665 -45.17 -16.90 1.08
N VAL A 666 -45.09 -17.47 -0.13
CA VAL A 666 -43.84 -17.97 -0.69
C VAL A 666 -43.34 -17.06 -1.81
N TYR A 667 -42.12 -16.57 -1.65
CA TYR A 667 -41.37 -15.81 -2.67
C TYR A 667 -40.26 -16.69 -3.23
N LEU A 668 -40.34 -16.99 -4.53
CA LEU A 668 -39.35 -17.78 -5.24
C LEU A 668 -38.58 -16.88 -6.19
N LEU A 669 -37.28 -16.72 -5.95
CA LEU A 669 -36.38 -16.05 -6.89
C LEU A 669 -35.85 -17.09 -7.89
N HIS A 670 -36.17 -16.91 -9.16
CA HIS A 670 -35.71 -17.76 -10.25
C HIS A 670 -34.47 -17.13 -10.87
N ILE A 671 -33.36 -17.87 -10.91
CA ILE A 671 -32.09 -17.41 -11.48
C ILE A 671 -31.49 -18.48 -12.41
N CYS A 672 -30.70 -18.01 -13.38
CA CYS A 672 -29.89 -18.81 -14.29
C CYS A 672 -28.75 -17.93 -14.78
N GLU A 673 -27.57 -18.48 -14.94
CA GLU A 673 -26.40 -17.78 -15.48
C GLU A 673 -26.71 -17.17 -16.84
N LYS A 674 -27.30 -17.95 -17.74
CA LYS A 674 -27.69 -17.49 -19.08
C LYS A 674 -28.61 -16.27 -19.05
N TRP A 675 -29.58 -16.22 -18.13
CA TRP A 675 -30.49 -15.07 -18.02
C TRP A 675 -29.79 -13.83 -17.47
N GLN A 676 -28.78 -14.01 -16.63
CA GLN A 676 -27.96 -12.91 -16.12
C GLN A 676 -27.08 -12.33 -17.22
N GLU A 677 -26.56 -13.14 -18.13
CA GLU A 677 -25.80 -12.68 -19.29
C GLU A 677 -26.68 -11.97 -20.33
N GLU A 678 -27.88 -12.50 -20.59
CA GLU A 678 -28.81 -11.93 -21.57
C GLU A 678 -29.46 -10.61 -21.09
N ASP A 679 -29.74 -10.49 -19.78
CA ASP A 679 -30.34 -9.29 -19.17
C ASP A 679 -29.83 -9.10 -17.72
N GLU A 680 -28.62 -8.55 -17.63
CA GLU A 680 -27.95 -8.29 -16.35
C GLU A 680 -28.74 -7.29 -15.49
N GLU A 681 -29.31 -6.26 -16.12
CA GLU A 681 -30.02 -5.20 -15.42
C GLU A 681 -31.27 -5.73 -14.72
N ASN A 682 -32.10 -6.51 -15.41
CA ASN A 682 -33.27 -7.14 -14.79
C ASN A 682 -32.85 -8.11 -13.70
N SER A 683 -31.83 -8.95 -13.94
CA SER A 683 -31.35 -9.92 -12.97
C SER A 683 -30.89 -9.24 -11.67
N LEU A 684 -30.10 -8.17 -11.78
CA LEU A 684 -29.66 -7.38 -10.62
C LEU A 684 -30.82 -6.69 -9.91
N LYS A 685 -31.81 -6.14 -10.63
CA LYS A 685 -33.00 -5.51 -10.05
C LYS A 685 -33.83 -6.52 -9.24
N GLN A 686 -34.15 -7.67 -9.84
CA GLN A 686 -34.90 -8.75 -9.19
C GLN A 686 -34.17 -9.25 -7.94
N MET A 687 -32.86 -9.50 -8.03
CA MET A 687 -32.05 -9.92 -6.87
C MET A 687 -32.03 -8.88 -5.75
N ARG A 688 -31.77 -7.61 -6.06
CA ARG A 688 -31.78 -6.53 -5.06
C ARG A 688 -33.13 -6.40 -4.38
N TYR A 689 -34.19 -6.47 -5.19
CA TYR A 689 -35.55 -6.39 -4.69
C TYR A 689 -35.90 -7.57 -3.77
N PHE A 690 -35.56 -8.80 -4.17
CA PHE A 690 -35.73 -9.99 -3.34
C PHE A 690 -35.00 -9.88 -1.99
N ILE A 691 -33.75 -9.39 -1.98
CA ILE A 691 -32.96 -9.17 -0.76
C ILE A 691 -33.64 -8.12 0.13
N ASN A 692 -34.13 -7.02 -0.44
CA ASN A 692 -34.78 -5.95 0.31
C ASN A 692 -36.14 -6.38 0.88
N LEU A 693 -36.95 -7.10 0.09
CA LEU A 693 -38.20 -7.72 0.55
C LEU A 693 -37.95 -8.62 1.76
N LYS A 694 -36.95 -9.50 1.65
CA LYS A 694 -36.57 -10.41 2.73
C LYS A 694 -36.20 -9.64 4.02
N LYS A 695 -35.39 -8.58 3.90
CA LYS A 695 -35.01 -7.74 5.05
C LYS A 695 -36.23 -7.08 5.69
N LYS A 696 -37.11 -6.47 4.87
CA LYS A 696 -38.32 -5.80 5.35
C LYS A 696 -39.25 -6.76 6.10
N GLU A 697 -39.50 -7.95 5.55
CA GLU A 697 -40.34 -8.97 6.20
C GLU A 697 -39.72 -9.51 7.51
N GLN A 698 -38.38 -9.59 7.59
CA GLN A 698 -37.68 -9.95 8.83
C GLN A 698 -37.82 -8.88 9.91
N GLU A 699 -37.82 -7.60 9.54
CA GLU A 699 -38.02 -6.47 10.45
C GLU A 699 -39.47 -6.37 10.95
N THR A 700 -40.46 -6.63 10.09
CA THR A 700 -41.89 -6.56 10.43
C THR A 700 -42.39 -7.77 11.24
N LYS A 701 -41.58 -8.83 11.38
CA LYS A 701 -41.91 -10.09 12.10
C LYS A 701 -43.22 -10.74 11.63
N THR A 702 -43.55 -10.59 10.35
CA THR A 702 -44.69 -11.23 9.69
C THR A 702 -44.38 -12.72 9.52
N SER A 703 -44.94 -13.55 10.42
CA SER A 703 -44.56 -14.98 10.57
C SER A 703 -44.77 -15.90 9.36
N LYS A 704 -45.41 -15.41 8.28
CA LYS A 704 -45.85 -16.24 7.15
C LYS A 704 -45.00 -16.15 5.88
N ALA A 705 -44.10 -15.18 5.74
CA ALA A 705 -43.31 -15.04 4.52
C ALA A 705 -42.12 -16.03 4.48
N LYS A 706 -41.99 -16.79 3.39
CA LYS A 706 -40.90 -17.74 3.10
C LYS A 706 -40.19 -17.35 1.81
N PHE A 707 -38.86 -17.40 1.82
CA PHE A 707 -38.01 -16.97 0.71
C PHE A 707 -37.15 -18.13 0.25
N TRP A 708 -37.17 -18.41 -1.06
CA TRP A 708 -36.37 -19.47 -1.67
C TRP A 708 -35.79 -19.03 -3.02
N VAL A 709 -34.68 -19.63 -3.39
CA VAL A 709 -34.00 -19.40 -4.67
C VAL A 709 -33.94 -20.71 -5.45
N ILE A 710 -34.45 -20.66 -6.68
CA ILE A 710 -34.35 -21.76 -7.64
C ILE A 710 -33.29 -21.38 -8.67
N ASP A 711 -32.21 -22.15 -8.66
CA ASP A 711 -31.12 -22.02 -9.62
C ASP A 711 -31.27 -23.05 -10.75
N TYR A 712 -31.58 -22.58 -11.95
CA TYR A 712 -31.82 -23.47 -13.10
C TYR A 712 -30.54 -24.05 -13.69
N ASP A 713 -29.37 -23.56 -13.30
CA ASP A 713 -28.09 -24.18 -13.65
C ASP A 713 -27.91 -25.50 -12.90
N LEU A 714 -28.44 -25.58 -11.67
CA LEU A 714 -28.49 -26.81 -10.86
C LEU A 714 -29.68 -27.70 -11.26
N HIS A 715 -30.81 -27.10 -11.65
CA HIS A 715 -32.08 -27.78 -11.94
C HIS A 715 -32.43 -27.76 -13.43
N SER A 716 -31.46 -28.09 -14.28
CA SER A 716 -31.60 -27.99 -15.74
C SER A 716 -32.74 -28.85 -16.34
N ARG A 717 -33.24 -29.85 -15.61
CA ARG A 717 -34.35 -30.73 -16.03
C ARG A 717 -35.74 -30.26 -15.59
N LEU A 718 -35.83 -29.20 -14.79
CA LEU A 718 -37.12 -28.66 -14.33
C LEU A 718 -37.91 -28.10 -15.53
N LYS A 719 -39.18 -28.50 -15.66
CA LYS A 719 -40.08 -28.03 -16.73
C LYS A 719 -40.64 -26.64 -16.38
N ASN A 720 -41.21 -25.95 -17.37
CA ASN A 720 -41.83 -24.62 -17.21
C ASN A 720 -40.89 -23.54 -16.64
N LYS A 721 -39.69 -23.42 -17.22
CA LYS A 721 -38.72 -22.40 -16.82
C LYS A 721 -39.18 -21.01 -17.27
N PRO A 722 -39.00 -19.95 -16.46
CA PRO A 722 -39.14 -18.59 -16.95
C PRO A 722 -38.11 -18.28 -18.05
N THR A 723 -38.29 -17.18 -18.77
CA THR A 723 -37.37 -16.74 -19.83
C THR A 723 -36.28 -15.80 -19.32
N ASN A 724 -36.41 -15.27 -18.10
CA ASN A 724 -35.46 -14.38 -17.46
C ASN A 724 -35.53 -14.51 -15.93
N SER A 725 -34.60 -13.86 -15.23
CA SER A 725 -34.60 -13.78 -13.77
C SER A 725 -35.87 -13.08 -13.27
N VAL A 726 -36.57 -13.68 -12.32
CA VAL A 726 -37.89 -13.20 -11.90
C VAL A 726 -38.28 -13.72 -10.52
N ILE A 727 -39.10 -12.95 -9.81
CA ILE A 727 -39.69 -13.36 -8.52
C ILE A 727 -41.12 -13.84 -8.74
N TYR A 728 -41.38 -15.10 -8.39
CA TYR A 728 -42.73 -15.63 -8.28
C TYR A 728 -43.24 -15.42 -6.85
N TYR A 729 -44.51 -15.07 -6.72
CA TYR A 729 -45.21 -14.96 -5.45
C TYR A 729 -46.37 -15.95 -5.43
N ALA A 730 -46.41 -16.81 -4.42
CA ALA A 730 -47.46 -17.79 -4.19
C ALA A 730 -48.04 -17.65 -2.78
N THR A 731 -49.34 -17.91 -2.65
CA THR A 731 -50.04 -17.97 -1.35
C THR A 731 -51.15 -19.00 -1.46
N ARG A 732 -51.40 -19.76 -0.37
CA ARG A 732 -52.33 -20.91 -0.38
C ARG A 732 -51.99 -21.91 -1.50
N ALA A 733 -50.70 -22.23 -1.62
CA ALA A 733 -50.14 -23.11 -2.65
C ALA A 733 -50.55 -22.77 -4.10
N THR A 734 -50.85 -21.49 -4.37
CA THR A 734 -51.22 -21.02 -5.72
C THR A 734 -50.35 -19.82 -6.10
N ILE A 735 -49.70 -19.88 -7.27
CA ILE A 735 -48.95 -18.75 -7.81
C ILE A 735 -49.91 -17.59 -8.12
N LYS A 736 -49.70 -16.44 -7.49
CA LYS A 736 -50.49 -15.21 -7.68
C LYS A 736 -49.81 -14.19 -8.59
N SER A 737 -48.48 -14.26 -8.69
CA SER A 737 -47.72 -13.47 -9.64
C SER A 737 -46.52 -14.26 -10.13
N THR A 738 -46.26 -14.21 -11.43
CA THR A 738 -45.05 -14.75 -12.07
C THR A 738 -44.03 -13.66 -12.38
N ASP A 739 -44.30 -12.39 -12.03
CA ASP A 739 -43.34 -11.28 -12.07
C ASP A 739 -43.74 -10.26 -10.99
N PHE A 740 -43.40 -10.57 -9.75
CA PHE A 740 -43.79 -9.77 -8.60
C PHE A 740 -43.16 -8.37 -8.61
N TYR A 741 -41.94 -8.24 -9.13
CA TYR A 741 -41.24 -6.96 -9.25
C TYR A 741 -41.94 -5.98 -10.19
N LYS A 742 -42.30 -6.41 -11.42
CA LYS A 742 -43.01 -5.51 -12.36
C LYS A 742 -44.34 -5.01 -11.84
N LYS A 743 -45.05 -5.82 -11.06
CA LYS A 743 -46.37 -5.45 -10.49
C LYS A 743 -46.30 -4.24 -9.55
N LEU A 744 -45.13 -3.96 -8.94
CA LEU A 744 -44.94 -2.86 -7.99
C LEU A 744 -44.23 -1.63 -8.59
N ARG A 745 -43.47 -1.80 -9.69
CA ARG A 745 -42.90 -0.66 -10.43
C ARG A 745 -43.96 0.34 -10.90
N TYR A 746 -45.12 -0.15 -11.33
CA TYR A 746 -46.27 0.69 -11.69
C TYR A 746 -46.83 1.49 -10.50
N PHE A 747 -46.60 1.05 -9.26
CA PHE A 747 -47.02 1.78 -8.06
C PHE A 747 -46.02 2.89 -7.70
N ASP A 748 -44.71 2.63 -7.79
CA ASP A 748 -43.66 3.62 -7.46
C ASP A 748 -43.62 4.79 -8.47
N GLU A 749 -43.83 4.52 -9.76
CA GLU A 749 -43.91 5.57 -10.80
C GLU A 749 -45.09 6.53 -10.52
N GLY A 750 -46.18 6.04 -9.95
CA GLY A 750 -47.32 6.88 -9.55
C GLY A 750 -47.07 7.77 -8.32
N LEU A 751 -46.16 7.37 -7.42
CA LEU A 751 -45.78 8.18 -6.24
C LEU A 751 -44.82 9.31 -6.61
N GLN A 752 -43.91 9.10 -7.57
CA GLN A 752 -42.98 10.13 -8.04
C GLN A 752 -43.71 11.30 -8.73
N ASP A 753 -44.77 11.01 -9.47
CA ASP A 753 -45.61 12.04 -10.10
C ASP A 753 -46.31 12.91 -9.05
N PHE A 754 -46.69 12.33 -7.91
CA PHE A 754 -47.30 13.05 -6.79
C PHE A 754 -46.30 13.96 -6.07
N ASP A 755 -45.07 13.48 -5.82
CA ASP A 755 -44.00 14.30 -5.22
C ASP A 755 -43.63 15.51 -6.09
N LYS A 756 -43.64 15.35 -7.42
CA LYS A 756 -43.38 16.45 -8.34
C LYS A 756 -44.44 17.56 -8.24
N GLN A 757 -45.71 17.19 -8.10
CA GLN A 757 -46.81 18.14 -7.89
C GLN A 757 -46.64 18.94 -6.58
N LEU A 758 -46.13 18.30 -5.52
CA LEU A 758 -45.85 18.98 -4.26
C LEU A 758 -44.69 19.98 -4.37
N GLN A 759 -43.66 19.67 -5.14
CA GLN A 759 -42.54 20.59 -5.38
C GLN A 759 -42.93 21.82 -6.19
N ASP A 760 -43.78 21.65 -7.21
CA ASP A 760 -44.29 22.77 -8.00
C ASP A 760 -45.12 23.73 -7.12
N LEU A 761 -45.92 23.19 -6.19
CA LEU A 761 -46.69 24.00 -5.23
C LEU A 761 -45.81 24.76 -4.23
N ASP A 762 -44.72 24.14 -3.76
CA ASP A 762 -43.79 24.77 -2.82
C ASP A 762 -43.05 25.96 -3.47
N LYS A 763 -42.80 25.87 -4.78
CA LYS A 763 -42.23 26.96 -5.58
C LYS A 763 -43.20 28.14 -5.74
N GLU A 764 -44.47 27.89 -6.03
CA GLU A 764 -45.50 28.95 -6.09
C GLU A 764 -45.61 29.71 -4.75
N LEU A 765 -45.48 29.00 -3.62
CA LEU A 765 -45.47 29.62 -2.30
C LEU A 765 -44.22 30.47 -2.02
N GLN A 766 -43.05 30.10 -2.57
CA GLN A 766 -41.84 30.90 -2.48
C GLN A 766 -41.95 32.19 -3.30
N ASP A 767 -42.41 32.09 -4.54
CA ASP A 767 -42.61 33.25 -5.42
C ASP A 767 -43.60 34.25 -4.77
N PHE A 768 -44.67 33.77 -4.13
CA PHE A 768 -45.62 34.63 -3.41
C PHE A 768 -45.00 35.30 -2.17
N ASN A 769 -44.08 34.63 -1.47
CA ASN A 769 -43.38 35.23 -0.33
C ASN A 769 -42.39 36.32 -0.77
N GLU A 770 -41.75 36.17 -1.93
CA GLU A 770 -40.90 37.21 -2.52
C GLU A 770 -41.73 38.45 -2.89
N GLU A 771 -42.91 38.28 -3.52
CA GLU A 771 -43.82 39.41 -3.80
C GLU A 771 -44.28 40.15 -2.53
N LEU A 772 -44.50 39.43 -1.43
CA LEU A 772 -44.82 40.04 -0.13
C LEU A 772 -43.64 40.82 0.46
N GLN A 773 -42.41 40.33 0.29
CA GLN A 773 -41.21 41.05 0.75
C GLN A 773 -40.99 42.34 -0.04
N ASP A 774 -41.15 42.29 -1.36
CA ASP A 774 -41.06 43.49 -2.21
C ASP A 774 -42.12 44.53 -1.80
N SER A 775 -43.34 44.08 -1.49
CA SER A 775 -44.41 44.95 -0.99
C SER A 775 -44.09 45.59 0.37
N ASP A 776 -43.43 44.84 1.27
CA ASP A 776 -42.98 45.36 2.57
C ASP A 776 -41.84 46.39 2.40
N GLU A 777 -40.94 46.22 1.43
CA GLU A 777 -39.90 47.21 1.10
C GLU A 777 -40.49 48.51 0.56
N GLU A 778 -41.50 48.44 -0.32
CA GLU A 778 -42.21 49.63 -0.81
C GLU A 778 -42.89 50.40 0.33
N LEU A 779 -43.48 49.69 1.30
CA LEU A 779 -44.08 50.31 2.49
C LEU A 779 -43.03 50.99 3.38
N GLN A 780 -41.85 50.41 3.54
CA GLN A 780 -40.75 51.02 4.30
C GLN A 780 -40.24 52.30 3.63
N ASP A 781 -40.17 52.32 2.29
CA ASP A 781 -39.74 53.51 1.54
C ASP A 781 -40.79 54.64 1.64
N PHE A 782 -42.08 54.29 1.66
CA PHE A 782 -43.17 55.22 1.97
C PHE A 782 -43.06 55.82 3.39
N ASP A 783 -42.77 54.98 4.39
CA ASP A 783 -42.56 55.44 5.77
C ASP A 783 -41.37 56.40 5.88
N LYS A 784 -40.30 56.15 5.12
CA LYS A 784 -39.14 57.02 5.07
C LYS A 784 -39.46 58.37 4.41
N GLN A 785 -40.24 58.37 3.33
CA GLN A 785 -40.72 59.61 2.71
C GLN A 785 -41.58 60.43 3.69
N LEU A 786 -42.41 59.77 4.49
CA LEU A 786 -43.18 60.45 5.54
C LEU A 786 -42.28 61.07 6.62
N GLN A 787 -41.21 60.36 7.03
CA GLN A 787 -40.24 60.90 7.98
C GLN A 787 -39.46 62.11 7.43
N ASP A 788 -39.06 62.06 6.16
CA ASP A 788 -38.38 63.17 5.49
C ASP A 788 -39.32 64.38 5.37
N LEU A 789 -40.61 64.16 5.08
CA LEU A 789 -41.63 65.21 5.04
C LEU A 789 -41.85 65.83 6.43
N ASP A 790 -41.91 65.02 7.49
CA ASP A 790 -42.01 65.49 8.87
C ASP A 790 -40.79 66.35 9.25
N LYS A 791 -39.60 65.99 8.75
CA LYS A 791 -38.38 66.76 8.95
C LYS A 791 -38.41 68.08 8.19
N GLU A 792 -38.88 68.09 6.93
CA GLU A 792 -39.12 69.34 6.19
C GLU A 792 -40.12 70.25 6.92
N PHE A 793 -41.16 69.69 7.53
CA PHE A 793 -42.09 70.47 8.37
C PHE A 793 -41.44 71.03 9.64
N GLN A 794 -40.50 70.29 10.25
CA GLN A 794 -39.72 70.79 11.38
C GLN A 794 -38.77 71.90 10.96
N ASP A 795 -38.02 71.71 9.88
CA ASP A 795 -37.11 72.71 9.31
C ASP A 795 -37.87 73.98 8.89
N PHE A 796 -39.05 73.83 8.27
CA PHE A 796 -39.92 74.96 7.93
C PHE A 796 -40.46 75.68 9.18
N ASN A 797 -40.74 74.95 10.26
CA ASN A 797 -41.12 75.55 11.53
C ASN A 797 -39.95 76.30 12.19
N GLU A 798 -38.72 75.79 12.07
CA GLU A 798 -37.51 76.49 12.51
C GLU A 798 -37.24 77.73 11.64
N GLU A 799 -37.38 77.64 10.31
CA GLU A 799 -37.30 78.80 9.40
C GLU A 799 -38.40 79.84 9.67
N LEU A 800 -39.60 79.41 10.07
CA LEU A 800 -40.66 80.32 10.51
C LEU A 800 -40.32 80.95 11.87
N GLN A 801 -39.63 80.25 12.78
CA GLN A 801 -39.15 80.83 14.03
C GLN A 801 -38.01 81.84 13.78
N ASP A 802 -37.05 81.52 12.91
CA ASP A 802 -35.95 82.40 12.52
C ASP A 802 -36.43 83.58 11.68
N SER A 803 -37.40 83.38 10.76
CA SER A 803 -38.07 84.47 10.04
C SER A 803 -38.94 85.33 10.95
N ASN A 804 -39.49 84.79 12.04
CA ASN A 804 -40.15 85.58 13.08
C ASN A 804 -39.14 86.35 13.95
N GLU A 805 -37.90 85.89 14.11
CA GLU A 805 -36.84 86.64 14.80
C GLU A 805 -36.20 87.73 13.91
N ASP A 806 -36.06 87.50 12.59
CA ASP A 806 -35.49 88.46 11.63
C ASP A 806 -36.52 89.47 11.07
N SER A 807 -37.81 89.13 10.99
CA SER A 807 -38.89 90.09 10.69
C SER A 807 -39.18 91.07 11.85
N PHE A 808 -38.59 90.86 13.03
CA PHE A 808 -38.65 91.78 14.17
C PHE A 808 -37.55 92.87 14.17
N LYS A 809 -36.66 92.90 13.16
CA LYS A 809 -35.57 93.89 13.06
C LYS A 809 -35.41 94.61 11.70
N VAL A 810 -36.43 94.75 10.85
CA VAL A 810 -36.42 95.79 9.79
C VAL A 810 -37.80 96.42 9.56
N ASN A 811 -37.84 97.76 9.60
CA ASN A 811 -38.89 98.68 9.13
C ASN A 811 -40.33 98.52 9.66
N LYS A 812 -40.58 99.13 10.82
CA LYS A 812 -41.86 99.81 11.08
C LYS A 812 -41.96 101.12 10.30
N GLN A 813 -42.19 101.01 8.99
CA GLN A 813 -42.78 102.09 8.18
C GLN A 813 -43.85 101.48 7.26
N GLY A 814 -45.13 101.64 7.64
CA GLY A 814 -46.23 101.66 6.68
C GLY A 814 -47.21 100.48 6.60
N SER A 815 -47.55 99.79 7.70
CA SER A 815 -48.66 98.80 7.66
C SER A 815 -50.00 99.47 8.00
N GLN A 816 -50.93 99.43 7.04
CA GLN A 816 -52.05 100.38 6.92
C GLN A 816 -53.44 99.84 7.31
N ASN A 817 -53.62 98.63 7.88
CA ASN A 817 -54.88 98.14 8.48
C ASN A 817 -54.68 96.90 9.39
N PHE A 818 -55.22 96.89 10.61
CA PHE A 818 -55.20 95.75 11.56
C PHE A 818 -56.63 95.38 11.99
N LEU A 819 -57.23 94.36 11.36
CA LEU A 819 -58.61 93.93 11.61
C LEU A 819 -58.69 92.41 11.88
N GLY A 820 -59.40 92.00 12.95
CA GLY A 820 -59.79 90.60 13.20
C GLY A 820 -58.85 89.72 14.07
N ILE A 821 -58.22 90.28 15.11
CA ILE A 821 -57.17 89.61 15.91
C ILE A 821 -57.73 89.09 17.26
N GLN A 822 -57.55 87.80 17.58
CA GLN A 822 -58.05 87.24 18.86
C GLN A 822 -57.24 87.69 20.10
N GLN A 823 -55.90 87.78 20.03
CA GLN A 823 -55.05 88.28 21.11
C GLN A 823 -53.83 89.06 20.57
N ALA A 824 -53.50 90.21 21.16
CA ALA A 824 -52.34 91.02 20.78
C ALA A 824 -51.49 91.48 21.99
N LYS A 825 -50.16 91.33 21.94
CA LYS A 825 -49.21 91.79 22.97
C LYS A 825 -48.03 92.54 22.34
N GLY A 826 -47.60 93.67 22.93
CA GLY A 826 -46.31 94.32 22.61
C GLY A 826 -46.23 95.15 21.32
N ILE A 827 -47.27 95.91 20.96
CA ILE A 827 -47.29 96.73 19.74
C ILE A 827 -46.72 98.13 20.01
N GLY A 828 -45.64 98.53 19.31
CA GLY A 828 -45.18 99.93 19.34
C GLY A 828 -44.15 100.34 18.29
N GLY A 829 -43.99 101.65 18.04
CA GLY A 829 -43.04 102.21 17.07
C GLY A 829 -43.62 102.47 15.66
N ILE A 830 -44.91 102.81 15.54
CA ILE A 830 -45.60 102.97 14.25
C ILE A 830 -45.76 104.46 13.90
N GLN A 831 -45.35 104.88 12.68
CA GLN A 831 -45.47 106.27 12.23
C GLN A 831 -46.90 106.67 11.79
N GLN A 832 -47.62 105.80 11.08
CA GLN A 832 -49.02 106.02 10.67
C GLN A 832 -49.81 104.70 10.70
N ALA A 833 -51.01 104.72 11.31
CA ALA A 833 -51.96 103.61 11.27
C ALA A 833 -53.35 104.08 10.81
N LYS A 834 -53.94 103.38 9.85
CA LYS A 834 -55.35 103.54 9.46
C LYS A 834 -56.06 102.23 9.83
N GLY A 835 -57.21 102.29 10.50
CA GLY A 835 -58.04 101.13 10.83
C GLY A 835 -57.41 100.12 11.81
N ILE A 836 -57.70 100.25 13.11
CA ILE A 836 -57.39 99.21 14.13
C ILE A 836 -58.70 98.75 14.76
N GLY A 837 -59.08 97.47 14.58
CA GLY A 837 -60.31 96.97 15.17
C GLY A 837 -60.55 95.46 15.16
N GLY A 838 -61.60 95.03 15.85
CA GLY A 838 -61.94 93.62 16.01
C GLY A 838 -60.93 92.84 16.85
N ILE A 839 -60.46 93.41 17.98
CA ILE A 839 -59.47 92.78 18.87
C ILE A 839 -60.12 92.33 20.18
N GLN A 840 -60.05 91.04 20.54
CA GLN A 840 -60.70 90.55 21.77
C GLN A 840 -59.90 90.86 23.05
N GLN A 841 -58.57 90.67 23.08
CA GLN A 841 -57.72 91.00 24.23
C GLN A 841 -56.37 91.63 23.83
N ALA A 842 -56.00 92.76 24.46
CA ALA A 842 -54.76 93.49 24.17
C ALA A 842 -53.93 93.87 25.43
N LYS A 843 -52.60 93.75 25.38
CA LYS A 843 -51.71 94.13 26.51
C LYS A 843 -50.41 94.82 26.03
N GLY A 844 -50.17 96.05 26.47
CA GLY A 844 -48.97 96.84 26.15
C GLY A 844 -48.94 97.41 24.72
N ILE A 845 -49.75 98.45 24.45
CA ILE A 845 -49.77 99.17 23.16
C ILE A 845 -49.27 100.60 23.37
N GLY A 846 -48.26 101.04 22.61
CA GLY A 846 -47.78 102.43 22.70
C GLY A 846 -46.79 102.87 21.63
N GLY A 847 -46.51 104.18 21.53
CA GLY A 847 -45.57 104.74 20.55
C GLY A 847 -46.10 104.79 19.12
N ILE A 848 -47.30 105.37 18.91
CA ILE A 848 -47.95 105.53 17.60
C ILE A 848 -48.09 107.04 17.28
N GLN A 849 -47.53 107.52 16.16
CA GLN A 849 -47.47 108.97 15.85
C GLN A 849 -48.71 109.56 15.17
N GLN A 850 -49.46 108.78 14.38
CA GLN A 850 -50.76 109.18 13.82
C GLN A 850 -51.67 107.96 13.67
N ALA A 851 -52.92 108.05 14.15
CA ALA A 851 -53.89 106.96 14.03
C ALA A 851 -55.28 107.46 13.61
N LYS A 852 -55.92 106.76 12.65
CA LYS A 852 -57.26 107.11 12.14
C LYS A 852 -58.17 105.87 12.13
N GLY A 853 -59.28 105.93 12.86
CA GLY A 853 -60.27 104.83 12.98
C GLY A 853 -59.80 103.70 13.91
N ILE A 854 -59.90 103.90 15.23
CA ILE A 854 -59.59 102.85 16.24
C ILE A 854 -60.90 102.43 16.92
N GLY A 855 -61.29 101.16 16.81
CA GLY A 855 -62.50 100.70 17.48
C GLY A 855 -62.76 99.19 17.48
N GLY A 856 -63.58 98.71 18.42
CA GLY A 856 -63.89 97.28 18.54
C GLY A 856 -62.84 96.46 19.31
N ILE A 857 -62.26 97.02 20.38
CA ILE A 857 -61.36 96.33 21.33
C ILE A 857 -62.12 95.95 22.61
N GLN A 858 -62.18 94.66 22.96
CA GLN A 858 -63.06 94.18 24.05
C GLN A 858 -62.44 94.18 25.46
N GLN A 859 -61.12 93.96 25.61
CA GLN A 859 -60.41 94.05 26.90
C GLN A 859 -58.96 94.52 26.69
N ALA A 860 -58.54 95.59 27.39
CA ALA A 860 -57.18 96.11 27.26
C ALA A 860 -56.53 96.57 28.58
N LYS A 861 -55.20 96.37 28.70
CA LYS A 861 -54.42 96.78 29.88
C LYS A 861 -53.08 97.43 29.47
N GLY A 862 -52.87 98.69 29.87
CA GLY A 862 -51.65 99.48 29.60
C GLY A 862 -51.56 99.99 28.15
N ILE A 863 -52.33 101.03 27.81
CA ILE A 863 -52.29 101.72 26.51
C ILE A 863 -51.75 103.15 26.74
N GLY A 864 -50.71 103.57 26.04
CA GLY A 864 -50.22 104.94 26.18
C GLY A 864 -49.22 105.41 25.12
N GLY A 865 -49.09 106.71 24.91
CA GLY A 865 -48.18 107.31 23.92
C GLY A 865 -48.71 107.27 22.48
N ILE A 866 -49.95 107.69 22.25
CA ILE A 866 -50.56 107.87 20.92
C ILE A 866 -50.72 109.37 20.66
N GLN A 867 -50.26 109.87 19.50
CA GLN A 867 -50.37 111.28 19.12
C GLN A 867 -51.33 111.46 17.93
N ARG A 868 -52.21 112.48 17.98
CA ARG A 868 -53.15 112.88 16.91
C ARG A 868 -54.12 111.78 16.47
N ALA A 869 -54.99 111.32 17.37
CA ALA A 869 -56.03 110.36 17.05
C ALA A 869 -57.31 111.01 16.49
N LYS A 870 -57.92 110.39 15.46
CA LYS A 870 -59.26 110.75 14.97
C LYS A 870 -60.16 109.51 14.89
N ASP A 871 -61.41 109.67 15.35
CA ASP A 871 -62.49 108.66 15.36
C ASP A 871 -62.16 107.39 16.18
N ILE A 872 -62.22 107.51 17.52
CA ILE A 872 -62.14 106.38 18.47
C ILE A 872 -63.56 105.99 18.93
N SER A 873 -63.99 104.74 18.70
CA SER A 873 -65.33 104.28 19.08
C SER A 873 -65.38 102.79 19.43
N GLY A 874 -66.32 102.36 20.28
CA GLY A 874 -66.60 100.92 20.50
C GLY A 874 -65.56 100.09 21.28
N ASN A 875 -64.87 100.64 22.29
CA ASN A 875 -63.95 99.89 23.18
C ASN A 875 -64.56 99.58 24.55
N GLN A 876 -64.41 98.35 25.03
CA GLN A 876 -64.96 97.89 26.33
C GLN A 876 -63.84 97.52 27.33
N ARG A 877 -64.09 97.76 28.63
CA ARG A 877 -63.25 97.34 29.79
C ARG A 877 -61.74 97.64 29.64
N THR A 878 -61.39 98.91 29.48
CA THR A 878 -59.99 99.40 29.44
C THR A 878 -59.50 99.85 30.83
N LYS A 879 -58.27 99.47 31.23
CA LYS A 879 -57.61 99.95 32.47
C LYS A 879 -56.17 100.41 32.19
N GLY A 880 -55.84 101.63 32.65
CA GLY A 880 -54.51 102.25 32.51
C GLY A 880 -54.27 102.85 31.12
N ILE A 881 -54.94 103.98 30.83
CA ILE A 881 -54.68 104.83 29.66
C ILE A 881 -53.95 106.08 30.13
N TYR A 882 -52.84 106.43 29.48
CA TYR A 882 -52.02 107.60 29.85
C TYR A 882 -51.31 108.17 28.61
N ASN A 883 -51.20 109.51 28.52
CA ASN A 883 -50.57 110.26 27.43
C ASN A 883 -51.18 109.97 26.02
N VAL A 884 -52.43 110.41 25.79
CA VAL A 884 -53.10 110.41 24.48
C VAL A 884 -53.48 111.86 24.15
N ASP A 885 -52.94 112.40 23.05
CA ASP A 885 -53.16 113.80 22.61
C ASP A 885 -53.97 113.89 21.30
#